data_AF-A0A0V0IWR3-F1
#
_entry.id   AF-A0A0V0IWR3-F1
#
_cell.length_a   1.000
_cell.length_b   1.000
_cell.length_c   1.000
_cell.angle_alpha   90.00
_cell.angle_beta   90.00
_cell.angle_gamma   90.00
#
_symmetry.space_group_name_H-M   'P 1'
#
loop_
_entity.id
_entity.type
_entity.pdbx_description
1 polymer ?
#
loop_
_entity_poly.entity_id
_entity_poly.type
_entity_poly.pdbx_seq_one_letter_code
_entity_poly.pdbx_strand_id
1 'polypeptide(L)'
;MVMMDQLSQLPFCKNWTENFCSSDQRKESTIYFLVLEVSEKHEQVETSWPQCSFKVLRLLNEQSGEERVLQLRDEWCYSVVAPGDTIHVIGEFDSEGKCEINRRENFLIVHPDILVSGTRVAGSFSCSRRAVLDERLKSGEYSAAALIGTLLHQMFQAGLIRESPTKEFLEDYARVVLQKSLESLYACGVNENDTHKTLIEAIPKLLNWIRSFRYSEVSESPSIDFGSEDGAKKIKVSEVLDIEEMAWAPKYGLKGMIDASLQVNVKSNTNVPNEMIMPLEFKTGKATNGQAAMEHNAQVMLYTLLMSERYSQHIGHGLLYYLHTDQTQGITVCRSDLVGLIMRRNELANDLLKASITQQLPPMLQSPNMCRGCRHLNVCTIYHKAYGGTTEGSGLGSVFDSLVSHLTNAHNNFLQKWDQLIDLEAKEVEVVKKQIWSSQSLKNDLYAPCLSSLVLDTSERATPANFSKGNQFTYHFVHRDWTSLGTHQQDRAALNSSIFPVKKFESSLRNGDYVVLSTEPSGKLIATGVVVDMSCSSISVSLSKRLRLPGSSRTSQAQDLHQQLWRIDKDEFMGSFAIMRFNLIQLFLQNEQSSHLRKMIVDLEVPRFDSGCQFSQDPAISYIWSEKNLNDDQRRAILKILTAKDYALILGMPGTGKTSTMVYAVKALLMRGSSILLTSYTNSAVDNLLLKLKFQVISILDAT
;
A
#
# COMPACT_ATOMS: atom_id res chain seq x y z
N MET A 1 -52.53 24.81 37.87
CA MET A 1 -51.84 25.34 39.06
C MET A 1 -50.48 24.67 39.15
N VAL A 2 -49.48 25.32 38.52
CA VAL A 2 -48.03 25.24 38.73
C VAL A 2 -47.35 23.87 38.77
N MET A 3 -46.83 23.42 37.61
CA MET A 3 -45.45 22.95 37.37
C MET A 3 -45.40 22.08 36.10
N MET A 4 -45.24 22.71 34.93
CA MET A 4 -44.70 22.12 33.70
C MET A 4 -44.49 23.28 32.73
N ASP A 5 -43.42 24.04 32.92
CA ASP A 5 -42.87 24.97 31.91
C ASP A 5 -41.55 25.52 32.45
N GLN A 6 -40.43 24.90 32.05
CA GLN A 6 -39.08 25.48 31.96
C GLN A 6 -38.05 24.37 31.65
N LEU A 7 -38.04 23.85 30.42
CA LEU A 7 -36.91 23.07 29.88
C LEU A 7 -36.86 23.09 28.34
N SER A 8 -37.27 24.21 27.71
CA SER A 8 -37.36 24.36 26.25
C SER A 8 -36.52 25.52 25.70
N GLN A 9 -35.29 25.72 26.19
CA GLN A 9 -34.32 26.62 25.57
C GLN A 9 -32.88 26.07 25.68
N LEU A 10 -32.54 25.10 24.83
CA LEU A 10 -31.15 24.78 24.45
C LEU A 10 -31.14 24.44 22.95
N PRO A 11 -30.47 25.23 22.08
CA PRO A 11 -30.32 24.89 20.67
C PRO A 11 -29.12 23.95 20.53
N PHE A 12 -29.36 22.64 20.61
CA PHE A 12 -28.37 21.62 20.26
C PHE A 12 -28.79 20.90 18.96
N CYS A 13 -27.82 20.69 18.08
CA CYS A 13 -27.87 19.85 16.87
C CYS A 13 -28.72 20.32 15.66
N LYS A 14 -28.65 21.60 15.26
CA LYS A 14 -29.20 22.03 13.94
C LYS A 14 -28.29 22.85 13.02
N ASN A 15 -27.08 23.26 13.44
CA ASN A 15 -26.26 24.18 12.62
C ASN A 15 -25.11 23.53 11.84
N TRP A 16 -25.00 22.20 11.78
CA TRP A 16 -23.92 21.52 11.03
C TRP A 16 -24.16 21.45 9.51
N THR A 17 -25.37 21.68 9.04
CA THR A 17 -25.71 21.62 7.61
C THR A 17 -25.44 22.92 6.85
N GLU A 18 -25.30 24.07 7.51
CA GLU A 18 -25.31 25.37 6.81
C GLU A 18 -23.92 25.97 6.54
N ASN A 19 -22.87 25.61 7.28
CA ASN A 19 -21.53 26.20 7.07
C ASN A 19 -20.66 25.50 6.00
N PHE A 20 -21.19 24.51 5.28
CA PHE A 20 -20.48 23.84 4.16
C PHE A 20 -21.13 24.08 2.79
N CYS A 21 -22.15 24.94 2.69
CA CYS A 21 -22.90 25.13 1.45
C CYS A 21 -22.78 26.54 0.82
N SER A 22 -21.85 27.39 1.27
CA SER A 22 -21.62 28.68 0.61
C SER A 22 -20.14 29.11 0.65
N SER A 23 -19.33 28.47 -0.19
CA SER A 23 -18.06 29.03 -0.64
C SER A 23 -17.86 28.66 -2.11
N ASP A 24 -17.67 29.69 -2.92
CA ASP A 24 -17.43 29.63 -4.37
C ASP A 24 -16.55 28.46 -4.81
N GLN A 25 -16.93 27.80 -5.90
CA GLN A 25 -16.20 26.69 -6.55
C GLN A 25 -14.88 27.14 -7.22
N ARG A 26 -13.97 27.74 -6.46
CA ARG A 26 -12.54 27.81 -6.80
C ARG A 26 -11.83 26.86 -5.84
N LYS A 27 -11.48 25.67 -6.32
CA LYS A 27 -10.67 24.70 -5.59
C LYS A 27 -9.39 25.38 -5.11
N GLU A 28 -9.31 25.68 -3.82
CA GLU A 28 -8.08 26.12 -3.19
C GLU A 28 -7.04 25.02 -3.36
N SER A 29 -5.92 25.37 -4.00
CA SER A 29 -4.73 24.54 -4.00
C SER A 29 -4.34 24.23 -2.55
N THR A 30 -4.15 22.97 -2.19
CA THR A 30 -3.67 22.56 -0.86
C THR A 30 -2.39 23.36 -0.52
N ILE A 31 -2.48 24.23 0.48
CA ILE A 31 -1.36 25.08 0.92
C ILE A 31 -0.59 24.34 2.01
N TYR A 32 0.73 24.26 1.85
CA TYR A 32 1.66 23.72 2.85
C TYR A 32 2.44 24.84 3.52
N PHE A 33 2.71 24.67 4.81
CA PHE A 33 3.45 25.63 5.62
C PHE A 33 4.66 24.97 6.28
N LEU A 34 5.77 25.69 6.34
CA LEU A 34 6.93 25.35 7.16
C LEU A 34 6.75 25.93 8.57
N VAL A 35 6.96 25.12 9.60
CA VAL A 35 6.93 25.57 10.99
C VAL A 35 8.26 26.22 11.34
N LEU A 36 8.24 27.52 11.66
CA LEU A 36 9.43 28.28 12.04
C LEU A 36 9.71 28.22 13.53
N GLU A 37 8.66 28.27 14.36
CA GLU A 37 8.76 28.34 15.81
C GLU A 37 7.55 27.69 16.47
N VAL A 38 7.78 27.05 17.62
CA VAL A 38 6.75 26.44 18.47
C VAL A 38 6.91 27.01 19.88
N SER A 39 5.86 27.64 20.41
CA SER A 39 5.84 28.19 21.76
C SER A 39 4.66 27.65 22.56
N GLU A 40 4.89 27.26 23.80
CA GLU A 40 3.83 26.86 24.74
C GLU A 40 3.49 28.05 25.64
N LYS A 41 2.19 28.35 25.72
CA LYS A 41 1.67 29.46 26.52
C LYS A 41 0.60 28.96 27.47
N HIS A 42 0.50 29.62 28.62
CA HIS A 42 -0.54 29.37 29.60
C HIS A 42 -1.48 30.57 29.67
N GLU A 43 -2.78 30.33 29.56
CA GLU A 43 -3.76 31.38 29.88
C GLU A 43 -3.77 31.61 31.40
N GLN A 44 -3.50 32.85 31.81
CA GLN A 44 -3.78 33.31 33.17
C GLN A 44 -5.26 33.67 33.24
N VAL A 45 -6.09 32.77 33.76
CA VAL A 45 -7.51 33.06 34.04
C VAL A 45 -7.61 33.50 35.51
N GLU A 46 -8.11 34.71 35.75
CA GLU A 46 -8.25 35.32 37.09
C GLU A 46 -9.27 34.63 38.03
N THR A 47 -9.83 33.46 37.68
CA THR A 47 -10.70 32.71 38.59
C THR A 47 -10.52 31.19 38.45
N SER A 48 -10.23 30.55 39.59
CA SER A 48 -10.33 29.13 40.01
C SER A 48 -10.70 28.01 39.01
N TRP A 49 -10.18 28.03 37.78
CA TRP A 49 -10.25 26.94 36.79
C TRP A 49 -8.82 26.51 36.42
N PRO A 50 -8.59 25.23 36.07
CA PRO A 50 -7.25 24.74 35.76
C PRO A 50 -6.64 25.51 34.58
N GLN A 51 -5.36 25.88 34.70
CA GLN A 51 -4.57 26.52 33.65
C GLN A 51 -4.66 25.72 32.34
N CYS A 52 -5.26 26.29 31.31
CA CYS A 52 -5.28 25.68 29.98
C CYS A 52 -4.00 26.08 29.23
N SER A 53 -3.12 25.12 28.97
CA SER A 53 -1.95 25.31 28.12
C SER A 53 -2.35 25.22 26.65
N PHE A 54 -1.88 26.16 25.83
CA PHE A 54 -2.07 26.14 24.38
C PHE A 54 -0.72 26.30 23.68
N LYS A 55 -0.61 25.77 22.46
CA LYS A 55 0.61 25.81 21.66
C LYS A 55 0.43 26.76 20.50
N VAL A 56 1.38 27.67 20.28
CA VAL A 56 1.36 28.64 19.19
C VAL A 56 2.50 28.34 18.22
N LEU A 57 2.14 28.23 16.95
CA LEU A 57 3.05 27.94 15.86
C LEU A 57 3.18 29.18 14.97
N ARG A 58 4.42 29.56 14.65
CA ARG A 58 4.71 30.53 13.58
C ARG A 58 5.00 29.77 12.30
N LEU A 59 4.25 30.08 11.26
CA LEU A 59 4.21 29.35 10.01
C LEU A 59 4.71 30.22 8.86
N LEU A 60 5.39 29.62 7.89
CA LEU A 60 5.80 30.26 6.64
C LEU A 60 5.17 29.53 5.46
N ASN A 61 4.42 30.24 4.64
CA ASN A 61 4.03 29.75 3.33
C ASN A 61 5.23 29.88 2.38
N GLU A 62 5.86 28.77 2.01
CA GLU A 62 7.07 28.79 1.16
C GLU A 62 6.79 29.29 -0.27
N GLN A 63 5.53 29.27 -0.73
CA GLN A 63 5.16 29.71 -2.07
C GLN A 63 4.94 31.23 -2.14
N SER A 64 4.28 31.81 -1.13
CA SER A 64 4.01 33.25 -1.08
C SER A 64 5.03 34.04 -0.28
N GLY A 65 5.81 33.38 0.58
CA GLY A 65 6.69 34.01 1.56
C GLY A 65 5.94 34.62 2.75
N GLU A 66 4.62 34.43 2.85
CA GLU A 66 3.81 35.03 3.92
C GLU A 66 3.90 34.23 5.22
N GLU A 67 4.04 34.95 6.33
CA GLU A 67 3.93 34.36 7.66
C GLU A 67 2.47 34.27 8.12
N ARG A 68 2.19 33.23 8.88
CA ARG A 68 0.89 32.95 9.50
C ARG A 68 1.10 32.46 10.93
N VAL A 69 0.06 32.57 11.76
CA VAL A 69 0.08 32.10 13.15
C VAL A 69 -1.02 31.08 13.36
N LEU A 70 -0.66 29.95 13.97
CA LEU A 70 -1.61 28.87 14.27
C LEU A 70 -1.63 28.59 15.77
N GLN A 71 -2.83 28.56 16.35
CA GLN A 71 -3.04 28.27 17.76
C GLN A 71 -3.68 26.89 17.92
N LEU A 72 -3.05 26.03 18.72
CA LEU A 72 -3.52 24.68 19.03
C LEU A 72 -4.02 24.65 20.48
N ARG A 73 -5.32 24.40 20.64
CA ARG A 73 -6.02 24.30 21.92
C ARG A 73 -6.51 22.89 22.20
N ASP A 74 -6.99 22.66 23.41
CA ASP A 74 -7.54 21.38 23.87
C ASP A 74 -6.55 20.22 23.62
N GLU A 75 -7.00 19.10 23.04
CA GLU A 75 -6.15 17.94 22.73
C GLU A 75 -5.02 18.28 21.76
N TRP A 76 -5.20 19.27 20.87
CA TRP A 76 -4.21 19.63 19.86
C TRP A 76 -2.96 20.26 20.46
N CYS A 77 -2.99 20.74 21.72
CA CYS A 77 -1.79 21.22 22.38
C CYS A 77 -0.70 20.12 22.48
N TYR A 78 -1.10 18.85 22.52
CA TYR A 78 -0.20 17.69 22.56
C TYR A 78 0.33 17.25 21.18
N SER A 79 -0.01 17.97 20.11
CA SER A 79 0.45 17.62 18.76
C SER A 79 1.98 17.59 18.67
N VAL A 80 2.51 16.55 18.01
CA VAL A 80 3.94 16.30 17.79
C VAL A 80 4.49 17.13 16.64
N VAL A 81 4.62 18.43 16.87
CA VAL A 81 5.12 19.40 15.89
C VAL A 81 6.34 20.15 16.43
N ALA A 82 7.36 20.31 15.59
CA ALA A 82 8.62 20.97 15.90
C ALA A 82 9.02 21.97 14.79
N PRO A 83 9.92 22.92 15.08
CA PRO A 83 10.51 23.78 14.06
C PRO A 83 11.19 22.96 12.96
N GLY A 84 10.95 23.31 11.71
CA GLY A 84 11.42 22.59 10.51
C GLY A 84 10.40 21.62 9.93
N ASP A 85 9.30 21.33 10.64
CA ASP A 85 8.26 20.43 10.12
C ASP A 85 7.40 21.12 9.05
N THR A 86 7.02 20.35 8.03
CA THR A 86 5.99 20.75 7.06
C THR A 86 4.61 20.35 7.56
N ILE A 87 3.66 21.28 7.54
CA ILE A 87 2.28 21.04 7.96
C ILE A 87 1.27 21.46 6.89
N HIS A 88 0.07 20.91 6.98
CA HIS A 88 -1.13 21.38 6.29
C HIS A 88 -2.21 21.72 7.31
N VAL A 89 -2.88 22.85 7.11
CA VAL A 89 -3.98 23.31 7.95
C VAL A 89 -5.27 23.15 7.16
N ILE A 90 -6.18 22.33 7.68
CA ILE A 90 -7.54 22.21 7.15
C ILE A 90 -8.41 23.18 7.94
N GLY A 91 -8.55 24.39 7.41
CA GLY A 91 -9.25 25.51 8.03
C GLY A 91 -8.88 26.81 7.32
N GLU A 92 -9.58 27.89 7.67
CA GLU A 92 -9.32 29.21 7.11
C GLU A 92 -8.51 30.07 8.09
N PHE A 93 -7.62 30.89 7.54
CA PHE A 93 -6.93 31.93 8.31
C PHE A 93 -7.74 33.22 8.23
N ASP A 94 -7.86 33.93 9.35
CA ASP A 94 -8.51 35.22 9.39
C ASP A 94 -7.72 36.32 8.66
N SER A 95 -8.27 37.53 8.62
CA SER A 95 -7.62 38.69 7.99
C SER A 95 -6.29 39.09 8.64
N GLU A 96 -6.01 38.65 9.87
CA GLU A 96 -4.74 38.87 10.57
C GLU A 96 -3.75 37.71 10.34
N GLY A 97 -4.12 36.73 9.53
CA GLY A 97 -3.31 35.55 9.26
C GLY A 97 -3.24 34.58 10.44
N LYS A 98 -4.24 34.58 11.32
CA LYS A 98 -4.36 33.67 12.46
C LYS A 98 -5.39 32.58 12.18
N CYS A 99 -5.12 31.37 12.65
CA CYS A 99 -6.07 30.26 12.63
C CYS A 99 -6.03 29.53 13.97
N GLU A 100 -7.19 29.13 14.48
CA GLU A 100 -7.31 28.33 15.70
C GLU A 100 -7.76 26.91 15.36
N ILE A 101 -7.10 25.93 15.98
CA ILE A 101 -7.50 24.52 15.93
C ILE A 101 -7.82 24.09 17.36
N ASN A 102 -9.05 23.61 17.54
CA ASN A 102 -9.60 23.22 18.83
C ASN A 102 -10.47 21.95 18.67
N ARG A 103 -11.15 21.52 19.74
CA ARG A 103 -12.01 20.33 19.69
C ARG A 103 -13.12 20.43 18.64
N ARG A 104 -13.60 21.63 18.33
CA ARG A 104 -14.79 21.89 17.48
C ARG A 104 -14.47 22.26 16.03
N GLU A 105 -13.32 22.88 15.79
CA GLU A 105 -13.00 23.48 14.48
C GLU A 105 -11.59 23.12 13.99
N ASN A 106 -11.47 22.97 12.66
CA ASN A 106 -10.23 22.79 11.90
C ASN A 106 -9.42 21.51 12.21
N PHE A 107 -8.42 21.20 11.38
CA PHE A 107 -7.49 20.08 11.63
C PHE A 107 -6.05 20.47 11.30
N LEU A 108 -5.11 19.90 12.05
CA LEU A 108 -3.68 19.99 11.76
C LEU A 108 -3.20 18.65 11.19
N ILE A 109 -2.56 18.69 10.04
CA ILE A 109 -1.88 17.53 9.44
C ILE A 109 -0.37 17.80 9.45
N VAL A 110 0.40 16.96 10.15
CA VAL A 110 1.87 17.08 10.25
C VAL A 110 2.53 16.13 9.26
N HIS A 111 3.47 16.60 8.44
CA HIS A 111 4.04 15.87 7.32
C HIS A 111 2.96 15.31 6.36
N PRO A 112 2.19 16.19 5.68
CA PRO A 112 1.11 15.77 4.78
C PRO A 112 1.59 14.89 3.61
N ASP A 113 2.84 15.04 3.18
CA ASP A 113 3.45 14.22 2.11
C ASP A 113 3.59 12.73 2.48
N ILE A 114 3.65 12.41 3.78
CA ILE A 114 3.79 11.03 4.23
C ILE A 114 2.38 10.42 4.25
N LEU A 115 2.00 9.80 3.14
CA LEU A 115 0.72 9.12 3.04
C LEU A 115 0.73 7.81 3.84
N VAL A 116 -0.01 7.79 4.95
CA VAL A 116 -0.11 6.64 5.85
C VAL A 116 -1.40 5.87 5.58
N SER A 117 -1.37 4.53 5.59
CA SER A 117 -2.60 3.78 5.35
C SER A 117 -3.55 3.79 6.55
N GLY A 118 -4.86 3.82 6.30
CA GLY A 118 -5.86 3.80 7.38
C GLY A 118 -5.71 2.59 8.32
N THR A 119 -5.37 1.43 7.77
CA THR A 119 -5.05 0.20 8.53
C THR A 119 -3.85 0.36 9.47
N ARG A 120 -2.83 1.11 9.06
CA ARG A 120 -1.62 1.35 9.88
C ARG A 120 -1.89 2.35 10.99
N VAL A 121 -2.66 3.41 10.71
CA VAL A 121 -3.12 4.36 11.74
C VAL A 121 -3.96 3.61 12.79
N ALA A 122 -4.96 2.84 12.37
CA ALA A 122 -5.78 2.03 13.27
C ALA A 122 -4.93 1.04 14.09
N GLY A 123 -4.06 0.27 13.44
CA GLY A 123 -3.18 -0.70 14.11
C GLY A 123 -2.08 -0.08 15.00
N SER A 124 -1.87 1.23 14.93
CA SER A 124 -0.87 1.93 15.75
C SER A 124 -1.35 2.16 17.18
N PHE A 125 -2.66 2.29 17.44
CA PHE A 125 -3.19 2.52 18.80
C PHE A 125 -2.78 1.42 19.78
N SER A 126 -2.62 0.19 19.29
CA SER A 126 -2.12 -0.94 20.08
C SER A 126 -0.60 -0.95 20.24
N CYS A 127 0.16 -0.61 19.20
CA CYS A 127 1.61 -0.50 19.26
C CYS A 127 2.18 0.36 18.12
N SER A 128 2.69 1.56 18.42
CA SER A 128 3.31 2.46 17.42
C SER A 128 4.47 1.79 16.70
N ARG A 129 5.37 1.15 17.48
CA ARG A 129 6.56 0.47 16.95
C ARG A 129 6.19 -0.62 15.95
N ARG A 130 5.12 -1.38 16.22
CA ARG A 130 4.62 -2.41 15.30
C ARG A 130 4.15 -1.78 13.99
N ALA A 131 3.39 -0.69 14.04
CA ALA A 131 2.89 0.01 12.85
C ALA A 131 4.03 0.58 11.98
N VAL A 132 5.10 1.10 12.60
CA VAL A 132 6.31 1.55 11.88
C VAL A 132 7.04 0.38 11.21
N LEU A 133 7.25 -0.73 11.92
CA LEU A 133 7.88 -1.93 11.36
C LEU A 133 7.07 -2.49 10.19
N ASP A 134 5.75 -2.45 10.32
CA ASP A 134 4.78 -2.85 9.32
C ASP A 134 4.83 -2.03 8.02
N GLU A 135 5.21 -0.75 8.09
CA GLU A 135 5.43 0.10 6.90
C GLU A 135 6.85 -0.09 6.34
N ARG A 136 7.87 -0.23 7.20
CA ARG A 136 9.28 -0.36 6.77
C ARG A 136 9.62 -1.74 6.22
N LEU A 137 8.91 -2.80 6.63
CA LEU A 137 9.22 -4.19 6.29
C LEU A 137 8.05 -4.84 5.55
N LYS A 138 8.33 -5.39 4.37
CA LYS A 138 7.38 -6.22 3.64
C LYS A 138 7.48 -7.65 4.16
N SER A 139 6.71 -8.00 5.18
CA SER A 139 6.68 -9.35 5.75
C SER A 139 6.09 -10.35 4.75
N GLY A 140 6.85 -11.37 4.36
CA GLY A 140 6.37 -12.50 3.56
C GLY A 140 5.72 -13.62 4.36
N GLU A 141 5.23 -13.36 5.58
CA GLU A 141 4.62 -14.40 6.40
C GLU A 141 3.28 -14.84 5.81
N TYR A 142 3.31 -15.99 5.15
CA TYR A 142 2.14 -16.71 4.62
C TYR A 142 1.38 -17.34 5.78
N SER A 143 0.40 -16.59 6.32
CA SER A 143 -0.51 -17.11 7.33
C SER A 143 -1.71 -17.79 6.67
N ALA A 144 -2.00 -19.03 7.06
CA ALA A 144 -3.18 -19.76 6.60
C ALA A 144 -4.48 -18.96 6.84
N ALA A 145 -4.58 -18.26 7.97
CA ALA A 145 -5.74 -17.44 8.29
C ALA A 145 -5.84 -16.19 7.38
N ALA A 146 -4.71 -15.56 7.06
CA ALA A 146 -4.66 -14.43 6.14
C ALA A 146 -5.00 -14.85 4.70
N LEU A 147 -4.52 -16.03 4.27
CA LEU A 147 -4.86 -16.60 2.97
C LEU A 147 -6.36 -16.89 2.88
N ILE A 148 -6.92 -17.63 3.84
CA ILE A 148 -8.37 -17.92 3.89
C ILE A 148 -9.18 -16.63 3.87
N GLY A 149 -8.76 -15.62 4.65
CA GLY A 149 -9.39 -14.30 4.63
C GLY A 149 -9.39 -13.67 3.23
N THR A 150 -8.24 -13.69 2.54
CA THR A 150 -8.11 -13.15 1.17
C THR A 150 -9.03 -13.87 0.18
N LEU A 151 -9.12 -15.21 0.23
CA LEU A 151 -9.99 -15.98 -0.66
C LEU A 151 -11.47 -15.67 -0.40
N LEU A 152 -11.86 -15.54 0.87
CA LEU A 152 -13.23 -15.15 1.26
C LEU A 152 -13.57 -13.72 0.82
N HIS A 153 -12.64 -12.77 0.90
CA HIS A 153 -12.83 -11.42 0.34
C HIS A 153 -13.12 -11.50 -1.16
N GLN A 154 -12.29 -12.22 -1.92
CA GLN A 154 -12.48 -12.37 -3.37
C GLN A 154 -13.84 -12.98 -3.73
N MET A 155 -14.32 -13.97 -2.97
CA MET A 155 -15.65 -14.56 -3.17
C MET A 155 -16.77 -13.57 -2.88
N PHE A 156 -16.67 -12.83 -1.77
CA PHE A 156 -17.67 -11.83 -1.40
C PHE A 156 -17.76 -10.71 -2.46
N GLN A 157 -16.62 -10.19 -2.88
CA GLN A 157 -16.49 -9.20 -3.94
C GLN A 157 -17.09 -9.67 -5.27
N ALA A 158 -16.82 -10.90 -5.69
CA ALA A 158 -17.41 -11.48 -6.89
C ALA A 158 -18.95 -11.59 -6.79
N GLY A 159 -19.45 -11.94 -5.60
CA GLY A 159 -20.88 -11.93 -5.31
C GLY A 159 -21.50 -10.53 -5.37
N LEU A 160 -20.81 -9.50 -4.86
CA LEU A 160 -21.27 -8.11 -4.86
C LEU A 160 -21.37 -7.51 -6.26
N ILE A 161 -20.47 -7.86 -7.18
CA ILE A 161 -20.46 -7.30 -8.54
C ILE A 161 -21.61 -7.88 -9.39
N ARG A 162 -21.97 -9.15 -9.17
CA ARG A 162 -22.99 -9.85 -9.96
C ARG A 162 -24.40 -9.36 -9.59
N GLU A 163 -25.27 -9.19 -10.59
CA GLU A 163 -26.66 -8.71 -10.38
C GLU A 163 -27.60 -9.72 -9.70
N SER A 164 -27.27 -11.01 -9.74
CA SER A 164 -28.02 -12.07 -9.08
C SER A 164 -27.09 -13.25 -8.79
N PRO A 165 -26.31 -13.19 -7.71
CA PRO A 165 -25.41 -14.29 -7.35
C PRO A 165 -26.23 -15.50 -6.88
N THR A 166 -25.99 -16.66 -7.50
CA THR A 166 -26.55 -17.94 -7.07
C THR A 166 -25.53 -18.71 -6.25
N LYS A 167 -25.98 -19.78 -5.60
CA LYS A 167 -25.09 -20.67 -4.84
C LYS A 167 -24.10 -21.35 -5.77
N GLU A 168 -24.58 -21.87 -6.88
CA GLU A 168 -23.80 -22.56 -7.90
C GLU A 168 -22.69 -21.66 -8.44
N PHE A 169 -23.00 -20.36 -8.68
CA PHE A 169 -22.00 -19.40 -9.10
C PHE A 169 -20.85 -19.23 -8.09
N LEU A 170 -21.15 -19.09 -6.80
CA LEU A 170 -20.10 -18.92 -5.79
C LEU A 170 -19.32 -20.22 -5.55
N GLU A 171 -19.95 -21.39 -5.71
CA GLU A 171 -19.27 -22.69 -5.65
C GLU A 171 -18.32 -22.90 -6.85
N ASP A 172 -18.73 -22.48 -8.04
CA ASP A 172 -17.86 -22.44 -9.23
C ASP A 172 -16.71 -21.44 -9.04
N TYR A 173 -17.02 -20.25 -8.51
CA TYR A 173 -16.01 -19.21 -8.28
C TYR A 173 -15.00 -19.59 -7.18
N ALA A 174 -15.44 -20.30 -6.13
CA ALA A 174 -14.54 -20.87 -5.12
C ALA A 174 -13.48 -21.78 -5.74
N ARG A 175 -13.87 -22.65 -6.69
CA ARG A 175 -12.94 -23.51 -7.43
C ARG A 175 -11.95 -22.69 -8.26
N VAL A 176 -12.42 -21.66 -8.95
CA VAL A 176 -11.55 -20.76 -9.74
C VAL A 176 -10.55 -20.03 -8.84
N VAL A 177 -10.99 -19.50 -7.71
CA VAL A 177 -10.14 -18.76 -6.75
C VAL A 177 -9.08 -19.67 -6.13
N LEU A 178 -9.43 -20.91 -5.79
CA LEU A 178 -8.48 -21.90 -5.29
C LEU A 178 -7.43 -22.28 -6.33
N GLN A 179 -7.86 -22.55 -7.57
CA GLN A 179 -6.93 -22.85 -8.68
C GLN A 179 -5.96 -21.71 -8.93
N LYS A 180 -6.41 -20.46 -8.82
CA LYS A 180 -5.55 -19.28 -8.94
C LYS A 180 -4.60 -19.08 -7.76
N SER A 181 -4.86 -19.72 -6.62
CA SER A 181 -4.14 -19.49 -5.35
C SER A 181 -3.32 -20.70 -4.89
N LEU A 182 -3.06 -21.66 -5.78
CA LEU A 182 -2.32 -22.90 -5.48
C LEU A 182 -0.92 -22.63 -4.91
N GLU A 183 -0.20 -21.66 -5.46
CA GLU A 183 1.13 -21.27 -4.96
C GLU A 183 1.08 -20.77 -3.51
N SER A 184 0.05 -19.99 -3.18
CA SER A 184 -0.15 -19.48 -1.82
C SER A 184 -0.56 -20.58 -0.84
N LEU A 185 -1.39 -21.53 -1.29
CA LEU A 185 -1.76 -22.72 -0.50
C LEU A 185 -0.53 -23.57 -0.18
N TYR A 186 0.32 -23.80 -1.18
CA TYR A 186 1.59 -24.51 -1.02
C TYR A 186 2.52 -23.77 -0.04
N ALA A 187 2.67 -22.46 -0.19
CA ALA A 187 3.50 -21.63 0.69
C ALA A 187 3.01 -21.64 2.16
N CYS A 188 1.69 -21.71 2.39
CA CYS A 188 1.12 -21.82 3.74
C CYS A 188 1.14 -23.26 4.30
N GLY A 189 1.45 -24.27 3.48
CA GLY A 189 1.33 -25.69 3.86
C GLY A 189 -0.11 -26.13 4.15
N VAL A 190 -1.11 -25.52 3.50
CA VAL A 190 -2.54 -25.79 3.75
C VAL A 190 -3.11 -26.74 2.70
N ASN A 191 -3.99 -27.65 3.12
CA ASN A 191 -4.65 -28.58 2.22
C ASN A 191 -5.74 -27.88 1.37
N GLU A 192 -5.76 -28.15 0.06
CA GLU A 192 -6.74 -27.61 -0.88
C GLU A 192 -8.17 -28.00 -0.50
N ASN A 193 -8.42 -29.25 -0.10
CA ASN A 193 -9.75 -29.75 0.21
C ASN A 193 -10.33 -29.10 1.48
N ASP A 194 -9.51 -28.93 2.52
CA ASP A 194 -9.93 -28.27 3.76
C ASP A 194 -10.24 -26.80 3.53
N THR A 195 -9.43 -26.14 2.68
CA THR A 195 -9.67 -24.75 2.27
C THR A 195 -10.97 -24.66 1.48
N HIS A 196 -11.16 -25.52 0.47
CA HIS A 196 -12.38 -25.59 -0.32
C HIS A 196 -13.61 -25.76 0.57
N LYS A 197 -13.58 -26.71 1.51
CA LYS A 197 -14.67 -26.92 2.47
C LYS A 197 -15.00 -25.65 3.25
N THR A 198 -13.97 -24.95 3.76
CA THR A 198 -14.13 -23.68 4.48
C THR A 198 -14.79 -22.60 3.62
N LEU A 199 -14.40 -22.49 2.34
CA LEU A 199 -15.00 -21.54 1.40
C LEU A 199 -16.48 -21.87 1.15
N ILE A 200 -16.81 -23.14 0.93
CA ILE A 200 -18.20 -23.58 0.70
C ILE A 200 -19.08 -23.33 1.92
N GLU A 201 -18.57 -23.57 3.13
CA GLU A 201 -19.28 -23.30 4.39
C GLU A 201 -19.61 -21.81 4.59
N ALA A 202 -18.84 -20.89 4.00
CA ALA A 202 -19.09 -19.46 4.06
C ALA A 202 -20.16 -18.97 3.06
N ILE A 203 -20.38 -19.68 1.94
CA ILE A 203 -21.28 -19.26 0.84
C ILE A 203 -22.69 -18.88 1.33
N PRO A 204 -23.36 -19.66 2.20
CA PRO A 204 -24.71 -19.31 2.65
C PRO A 204 -24.78 -17.93 3.30
N LYS A 205 -23.79 -17.58 4.14
CA LYS A 205 -23.72 -16.28 4.82
C LYS A 205 -23.50 -15.14 3.83
N LEU A 206 -22.56 -15.32 2.89
CA LEU A 206 -22.28 -14.33 1.85
C LEU A 206 -23.52 -14.04 1.00
N LEU A 207 -24.24 -15.07 0.56
CA LEU A 207 -25.46 -14.92 -0.22
C LEU A 207 -26.59 -14.29 0.58
N ASN A 208 -26.75 -14.69 1.84
CA ASN A 208 -27.77 -14.12 2.71
C ASN A 208 -27.58 -12.62 2.85
N TRP A 209 -26.35 -12.18 3.16
CA TRP A 209 -26.01 -10.78 3.23
C TRP A 209 -26.32 -10.03 1.93
N ILE A 210 -25.84 -10.54 0.78
CA ILE A 210 -26.06 -9.86 -0.52
C ILE A 210 -27.55 -9.74 -0.83
N ARG A 211 -28.35 -10.78 -0.54
CA ARG A 211 -29.79 -10.77 -0.77
C ARG A 211 -30.51 -9.78 0.13
N SER A 212 -30.21 -9.79 1.42
CA SER A 212 -30.82 -8.90 2.40
C SER A 212 -30.53 -7.43 2.09
N PHE A 213 -29.33 -7.10 1.63
CA PHE A 213 -28.94 -5.70 1.39
C PHE A 213 -29.22 -5.17 -0.02
N ARG A 214 -29.20 -6.01 -1.07
CA ARG A 214 -29.40 -5.56 -2.46
C ARG A 214 -30.81 -5.81 -3.01
N TYR A 215 -31.41 -6.95 -2.70
CA TYR A 215 -32.64 -7.41 -3.38
C TYR A 215 -33.90 -7.30 -2.53
N SER A 216 -33.79 -7.02 -1.24
CA SER A 216 -34.95 -6.77 -0.38
C SER A 216 -35.74 -5.54 -0.84
N GLU A 217 -37.05 -5.56 -0.61
CA GLU A 217 -37.85 -4.34 -0.65
C GLU A 217 -37.40 -3.40 0.47
N VAL A 218 -37.49 -2.09 0.25
CA VAL A 218 -37.01 -1.09 1.23
C VAL A 218 -37.74 -1.24 2.58
N SER A 219 -38.98 -1.73 2.58
CA SER A 219 -39.78 -2.10 3.76
C SER A 219 -39.19 -3.26 4.57
N GLU A 220 -38.63 -4.27 3.91
CA GLU A 220 -38.06 -5.49 4.49
C GLU A 220 -36.53 -5.44 4.65
N SER A 221 -35.93 -4.31 4.24
CA SER A 221 -34.49 -4.11 4.33
C SER A 221 -33.99 -4.18 5.79
N PRO A 222 -32.78 -4.72 5.99
CA PRO A 222 -32.19 -4.90 7.31
C PRO A 222 -32.05 -3.55 8.02
N SER A 223 -32.38 -3.55 9.32
CA SER A 223 -32.19 -2.42 10.19
C SER A 223 -30.81 -2.50 10.82
N ILE A 224 -29.95 -1.54 10.50
CA ILE A 224 -28.60 -1.43 11.03
C ILE A 224 -28.57 -0.34 12.09
N ASP A 225 -27.95 -0.65 13.22
CA ASP A 225 -27.67 0.35 14.26
C ASP A 225 -26.40 1.15 13.91
N PHE A 226 -26.55 2.47 13.89
CA PHE A 226 -25.47 3.45 13.71
C PHE A 226 -25.02 4.07 15.04
N GLY A 227 -25.44 3.50 16.17
CA GLY A 227 -25.08 3.96 17.50
C GLY A 227 -26.07 4.98 18.07
N SER A 228 -25.73 5.54 19.22
CA SER A 228 -26.68 6.29 20.07
C SER A 228 -27.22 7.58 19.46
N GLU A 229 -26.48 8.23 18.55
CA GLU A 229 -26.88 9.51 17.94
C GLU A 229 -27.82 9.31 16.75
N ASP A 230 -27.56 8.31 15.92
CA ASP A 230 -28.25 8.09 14.65
C ASP A 230 -29.29 6.95 14.71
N GLY A 231 -29.17 6.08 15.71
CA GLY A 231 -30.04 4.94 15.96
C GLY A 231 -30.08 3.93 14.80
N ALA A 232 -31.16 3.14 14.81
CA ALA A 232 -31.37 2.10 13.82
C ALA A 232 -31.96 2.65 12.51
N LYS A 233 -31.28 2.40 11.39
CA LYS A 233 -31.68 2.84 10.04
C LYS A 233 -31.87 1.64 9.12
N LYS A 234 -32.92 1.67 8.30
CA LYS A 234 -33.17 0.67 7.26
C LYS A 234 -32.39 1.02 6.00
N ILE A 235 -31.60 0.05 5.53
CA ILE A 235 -30.61 0.27 4.47
C ILE A 235 -30.84 -0.67 3.29
N LYS A 236 -30.86 -0.10 2.08
CA LYS A 236 -30.77 -0.84 0.83
C LYS A 236 -29.59 -0.37 -0.02
N VAL A 237 -28.72 -1.28 -0.43
CA VAL A 237 -27.63 -1.01 -1.37
C VAL A 237 -28.22 -0.89 -2.78
N SER A 238 -28.14 0.30 -3.37
CA SER A 238 -28.60 0.56 -4.74
C SER A 238 -27.55 0.15 -5.76
N GLU A 239 -26.30 0.54 -5.52
CA GLU A 239 -25.19 0.28 -6.43
C GLU A 239 -23.90 -0.06 -5.70
N VAL A 240 -23.11 -0.97 -6.28
CA VAL A 240 -21.70 -1.17 -5.94
C VAL A 240 -20.87 -0.33 -6.91
N LEU A 241 -20.39 0.82 -6.43
CA LEU A 241 -19.65 1.84 -7.18
C LEU A 241 -18.27 1.34 -7.56
N ASP A 242 -17.57 0.69 -6.64
CA ASP A 242 -16.28 0.06 -6.89
C ASP A 242 -15.95 -1.02 -5.83
N ILE A 243 -14.96 -1.86 -6.13
CA ILE A 243 -14.45 -2.92 -5.25
C ILE A 243 -12.94 -2.80 -5.12
N GLU A 244 -12.43 -2.92 -3.89
CA GLU A 244 -11.03 -2.70 -3.54
C GLU A 244 -10.51 -1.39 -4.15
N GLU A 245 -11.27 -0.32 -3.92
CA GLU A 245 -11.03 1.01 -4.47
C GLU A 245 -9.78 1.61 -3.83
N MET A 246 -8.77 1.92 -4.65
CA MET A 246 -7.60 2.64 -4.20
C MET A 246 -7.97 4.11 -4.03
N ALA A 247 -7.86 4.61 -2.80
CA ALA A 247 -8.20 5.99 -2.47
C ALA A 247 -7.03 6.66 -1.74
N TRP A 248 -6.59 7.79 -2.27
CA TRP A 248 -5.58 8.64 -1.64
C TRP A 248 -6.23 9.95 -1.27
N ALA A 249 -5.85 10.47 -0.10
CA ALA A 249 -6.34 11.71 0.44
C ALA A 249 -5.16 12.56 0.93
N PRO A 250 -4.39 13.18 0.01
CA PRO A 250 -3.26 14.03 0.36
C PRO A 250 -3.63 15.18 1.31
N LYS A 251 -4.87 15.69 1.24
CA LYS A 251 -5.37 16.69 2.20
C LYS A 251 -5.22 16.22 3.64
N TYR A 252 -5.47 14.94 3.90
CA TYR A 252 -5.36 14.34 5.24
C TYR A 252 -4.04 13.56 5.45
N GLY A 253 -3.19 13.47 4.42
CA GLY A 253 -2.01 12.63 4.42
C GLY A 253 -2.32 11.14 4.63
N LEU A 254 -3.41 10.66 4.03
CA LEU A 254 -3.91 9.29 4.16
C LEU A 254 -3.94 8.57 2.81
N LYS A 255 -3.78 7.25 2.84
CA LYS A 255 -4.02 6.35 1.70
C LYS A 255 -4.79 5.10 2.15
N GLY A 256 -5.39 4.37 1.22
CA GLY A 256 -6.08 3.13 1.57
C GLY A 256 -6.61 2.37 0.37
N MET A 257 -7.08 1.16 0.67
CA MET A 257 -7.79 0.28 -0.26
C MET A 257 -9.11 -0.10 0.41
N ILE A 258 -10.21 0.41 -0.12
CA ILE A 258 -11.55 0.25 0.45
C ILE A 258 -12.16 -1.01 -0.15
N ASP A 259 -12.55 -1.99 0.68
CA ASP A 259 -13.06 -3.29 0.19
C ASP A 259 -14.22 -3.13 -0.80
N ALA A 260 -15.20 -2.28 -0.48
CA ALA A 260 -16.26 -1.92 -1.41
C ALA A 260 -16.76 -0.50 -1.16
N SER A 261 -17.02 0.22 -2.25
CA SER A 261 -17.64 1.55 -2.24
C SER A 261 -19.09 1.41 -2.70
N LEU A 262 -20.02 1.79 -1.84
CA LEU A 262 -21.45 1.52 -2.04
C LEU A 262 -22.24 2.82 -2.17
N GLN A 263 -23.23 2.82 -3.05
CA GLN A 263 -24.34 3.76 -3.02
C GLN A 263 -25.53 3.09 -2.34
N VAL A 264 -26.13 3.82 -1.41
CA VAL A 264 -27.03 3.28 -0.41
C VAL A 264 -28.24 4.18 -0.27
N ASN A 265 -29.43 3.59 -0.32
CA ASN A 265 -30.69 4.23 0.00
C ASN A 265 -31.02 4.05 1.47
N VAL A 266 -31.07 5.16 2.21
CA VAL A 266 -31.44 5.19 3.63
C VAL A 266 -32.87 5.68 3.76
N LYS A 267 -33.72 4.88 4.42
CA LYS A 267 -35.09 5.30 4.71
C LYS A 267 -35.08 6.28 5.89
N SER A 268 -35.42 7.53 5.62
CA SER A 268 -35.72 8.52 6.67
C SER A 268 -37.23 8.56 6.95
N ASN A 269 -37.64 9.16 8.09
CA ASN A 269 -39.06 9.41 8.38
C ASN A 269 -39.69 10.45 7.44
N THR A 270 -38.92 11.05 6.53
CA THR A 270 -39.42 11.92 5.46
C THR A 270 -39.58 11.11 4.17
N ASN A 271 -40.61 11.38 3.37
CA ASN A 271 -40.97 10.61 2.17
C ASN A 271 -39.94 10.66 1.01
N VAL A 272 -38.75 11.21 1.22
CA VAL A 272 -37.67 11.25 0.22
C VAL A 272 -36.58 10.25 0.63
N PRO A 273 -36.28 9.23 -0.20
CA PRO A 273 -35.12 8.36 0.03
C PRO A 273 -33.85 9.21 -0.03
N ASN A 274 -33.02 9.12 1.02
CA ASN A 274 -31.75 9.82 1.05
C ASN A 274 -30.67 8.87 0.51
N GLU A 275 -30.14 9.18 -0.67
CA GLU A 275 -29.01 8.45 -1.25
C GLU A 275 -27.70 8.91 -0.60
N MET A 276 -26.91 7.94 -0.14
CA MET A 276 -25.64 8.17 0.51
C MET A 276 -24.57 7.26 -0.09
N ILE A 277 -23.34 7.76 -0.19
CA ILE A 277 -22.18 6.94 -0.52
C ILE A 277 -21.49 6.55 0.78
N MET A 278 -21.16 5.27 0.94
CA MET A 278 -20.55 4.72 2.15
C MET A 278 -19.48 3.67 1.81
N PRO A 279 -18.36 3.61 2.54
CA PRO A 279 -17.45 2.47 2.50
C PRO A 279 -18.07 1.27 3.21
N LEU A 280 -17.81 0.07 2.69
CA LEU A 280 -18.02 -1.19 3.36
C LEU A 280 -16.65 -1.83 3.62
N GLU A 281 -16.37 -2.17 4.88
CA GLU A 281 -15.24 -3.01 5.28
C GLU A 281 -15.74 -4.41 5.61
N PHE A 282 -15.06 -5.43 5.07
CA PHE A 282 -15.40 -6.82 5.29
C PHE A 282 -14.36 -7.49 6.19
N LYS A 283 -14.80 -8.22 7.22
CA LYS A 283 -13.92 -8.90 8.18
C LYS A 283 -14.28 -10.37 8.30
N THR A 284 -13.27 -11.22 8.12
CA THR A 284 -13.39 -12.68 8.18
C THR A 284 -12.92 -13.29 9.52
N GLY A 285 -12.14 -12.53 10.30
CA GLY A 285 -11.52 -13.00 11.54
C GLY A 285 -12.44 -12.99 12.76
N LYS A 286 -12.12 -13.82 13.77
CA LYS A 286 -12.93 -14.02 14.98
C LYS A 286 -12.90 -12.87 16.00
N ALA A 287 -12.05 -11.86 15.81
CA ALA A 287 -11.84 -10.78 16.76
C ALA A 287 -12.84 -9.63 16.55
N THR A 288 -14.04 -9.74 17.11
CA THR A 288 -15.12 -8.73 17.03
C THR A 288 -15.20 -7.76 18.18
N ASN A 289 -14.44 -7.98 19.25
CA ASN A 289 -14.63 -7.26 20.51
C ASN A 289 -13.30 -6.67 20.99
N GLY A 290 -13.39 -5.69 21.90
CA GLY A 290 -12.22 -5.05 22.50
C GLY A 290 -11.39 -4.28 21.47
N GLN A 291 -10.07 -4.43 21.56
CA GLN A 291 -9.12 -3.62 20.77
C GLN A 291 -9.25 -3.83 19.26
N ALA A 292 -9.47 -5.06 18.79
CA ALA A 292 -9.63 -5.33 17.36
C ALA A 292 -10.88 -4.64 16.77
N ALA A 293 -11.98 -4.59 17.53
CA ALA A 293 -13.18 -3.88 17.11
C ALA A 293 -12.94 -2.37 16.96
N MET A 294 -12.18 -1.79 17.90
CA MET A 294 -11.78 -0.38 17.82
C MET A 294 -10.89 -0.12 16.60
N GLU A 295 -9.94 -1.00 16.30
CA GLU A 295 -9.10 -0.91 15.10
C GLU A 295 -9.96 -0.98 13.82
N HIS A 296 -10.94 -1.88 13.76
CA HIS A 296 -11.85 -1.99 12.61
C HIS A 296 -12.74 -0.75 12.44
N ASN A 297 -13.29 -0.21 13.53
CA ASN A 297 -14.10 1.01 13.48
C ASN A 297 -13.26 2.22 13.02
N ALA A 298 -12.05 2.37 13.57
CA ALA A 298 -11.10 3.40 13.16
C ALA A 298 -10.76 3.30 11.67
N GLN A 299 -10.59 2.09 11.15
CA GLN A 299 -10.33 1.87 9.72
C GLN A 299 -11.49 2.37 8.85
N VAL A 300 -12.74 2.06 9.20
CA VAL A 300 -13.93 2.52 8.47
C VAL A 300 -14.06 4.05 8.55
N MET A 301 -13.84 4.66 9.72
CA MET A 301 -13.86 6.11 9.89
C MET A 301 -12.77 6.82 9.06
N LEU A 302 -11.59 6.21 8.90
CA LEU A 302 -10.55 6.76 8.03
C LEU A 302 -10.92 6.62 6.55
N TYR A 303 -11.65 5.58 6.17
CA TYR A 303 -12.14 5.42 4.80
C TYR A 303 -13.19 6.47 4.42
N THR A 304 -13.99 6.95 5.36
CA THR A 304 -14.92 8.04 5.05
C THR A 304 -14.18 9.32 4.69
N LEU A 305 -13.03 9.63 5.31
CA LEU A 305 -12.16 10.75 4.91
C LEU A 305 -11.57 10.53 3.52
N LEU A 306 -11.08 9.32 3.24
CA LEU A 306 -10.53 8.96 1.92
C LEU A 306 -11.58 9.16 0.81
N MET A 307 -12.78 8.63 1.01
CA MET A 307 -13.86 8.77 0.05
C MET A 307 -14.35 10.21 -0.05
N SER A 308 -14.33 10.96 1.06
CA SER A 308 -14.80 12.35 1.04
C SER A 308 -13.98 13.22 0.08
N GLU A 309 -12.65 13.07 0.09
CA GLU A 309 -11.78 13.76 -0.85
C GLU A 309 -11.93 13.21 -2.28
N ARG A 310 -11.98 11.88 -2.41
CA ARG A 310 -12.08 11.19 -3.71
C ARG A 310 -13.34 11.56 -4.48
N TYR A 311 -14.50 11.49 -3.84
CA TYR A 311 -15.79 11.84 -4.42
C TYR A 311 -16.13 13.33 -4.29
N SER A 312 -15.29 14.11 -3.59
CA SER A 312 -15.48 15.55 -3.39
C SER A 312 -16.84 15.90 -2.77
N GLN A 313 -17.29 15.08 -1.83
CA GLN A 313 -18.53 15.21 -1.07
C GLN A 313 -18.28 14.74 0.36
N HIS A 314 -19.04 15.22 1.34
CA HIS A 314 -18.88 14.74 2.71
C HIS A 314 -19.48 13.34 2.87
N ILE A 315 -18.68 12.38 3.33
CA ILE A 315 -19.12 11.03 3.69
C ILE A 315 -18.93 10.87 5.20
N GLY A 316 -20.05 10.67 5.91
CA GLY A 316 -20.08 10.61 7.38
C GLY A 316 -20.44 9.23 7.95
N HIS A 317 -20.69 8.24 7.08
CA HIS A 317 -21.21 6.94 7.46
C HIS A 317 -20.45 5.83 6.75
N GLY A 318 -20.35 4.67 7.39
CA GLY A 318 -19.75 3.46 6.82
C GLY A 318 -20.39 2.19 7.36
N LEU A 319 -20.08 1.07 6.72
CA LEU A 319 -20.56 -0.26 7.08
C LEU A 319 -19.38 -1.18 7.42
N LEU A 320 -19.55 -1.98 8.47
CA LEU A 320 -18.59 -3.00 8.87
C LEU A 320 -19.30 -4.35 8.96
N TYR A 321 -18.90 -5.30 8.13
CA TYR A 321 -19.51 -6.63 8.09
C TYR A 321 -18.56 -7.71 8.59
N TYR A 322 -19.00 -8.46 9.61
CA TYR A 322 -18.28 -9.59 10.18
C TYR A 322 -18.86 -10.92 9.71
N LEU A 323 -18.10 -11.68 8.91
CA LEU A 323 -18.55 -12.95 8.35
C LEU A 323 -18.76 -14.05 9.40
N HIS A 324 -17.90 -14.13 10.42
CA HIS A 324 -17.98 -15.22 11.40
C HIS A 324 -19.24 -15.10 12.27
N THR A 325 -19.63 -13.88 12.67
CA THR A 325 -20.87 -13.61 13.43
C THR A 325 -22.09 -13.35 12.56
N ASP A 326 -21.93 -13.15 11.25
CA ASP A 326 -22.99 -12.72 10.33
C ASP A 326 -23.67 -11.41 10.78
N GLN A 327 -22.86 -10.49 11.34
CA GLN A 327 -23.33 -9.21 11.88
C GLN A 327 -22.79 -8.04 11.07
N THR A 328 -23.67 -7.08 10.74
CA THR A 328 -23.32 -5.81 10.10
C THR A 328 -23.55 -4.67 11.07
N GLN A 329 -22.52 -3.85 11.27
CA GLN A 329 -22.56 -2.67 12.11
C GLN A 329 -22.51 -1.41 11.25
N GLY A 330 -23.32 -0.41 11.61
CA GLY A 330 -23.25 0.93 11.04
C GLY A 330 -22.28 1.77 11.85
N ILE A 331 -21.42 2.52 11.16
CA ILE A 331 -20.45 3.43 11.78
C ILE A 331 -20.85 4.84 11.37
N THR A 332 -21.19 5.68 12.35
CA THR A 332 -21.33 7.13 12.17
C THR A 332 -20.05 7.80 12.66
N VAL A 333 -19.53 8.71 11.84
CA VAL A 333 -18.28 9.41 12.13
C VAL A 333 -18.60 10.65 12.94
N CYS A 334 -18.12 10.68 14.19
CA CYS A 334 -18.16 11.87 15.02
C CYS A 334 -16.82 12.61 14.94
N ARG A 335 -16.86 13.94 15.05
CA ARG A 335 -15.64 14.77 14.97
C ARG A 335 -14.62 14.41 16.05
N SER A 336 -15.07 14.10 17.26
CA SER A 336 -14.18 13.69 18.37
C SER A 336 -13.32 12.49 18.01
N ASP A 337 -13.88 11.52 17.29
CA ASP A 337 -13.15 10.34 16.85
C ASP A 337 -12.12 10.71 15.79
N LEU A 338 -12.51 11.57 14.84
CA LEU A 338 -11.60 12.09 13.81
C LEU A 338 -10.42 12.86 14.40
N VAL A 339 -10.63 13.66 15.45
CA VAL A 339 -9.53 14.37 16.13
C VAL A 339 -8.50 13.37 16.65
N GLY A 340 -8.93 12.34 17.39
CA GLY A 340 -8.04 11.30 17.89
C GLY A 340 -7.33 10.52 16.77
N LEU A 341 -8.04 10.19 15.69
CA LEU A 341 -7.49 9.48 14.53
C LEU A 341 -6.44 10.32 13.78
N ILE A 342 -6.70 11.61 13.55
CA ILE A 342 -5.77 12.52 12.87
C ILE A 342 -4.54 12.79 13.74
N MET A 343 -4.72 13.02 15.04
CA MET A 343 -3.58 13.14 15.97
C MET A 343 -2.72 11.88 15.95
N ARG A 344 -3.34 10.70 15.99
CA ARG A 344 -2.61 9.44 15.91
C ARG A 344 -1.89 9.25 14.57
N ARG A 345 -2.51 9.71 13.47
CA ARG A 345 -1.87 9.74 12.15
C ARG A 345 -0.64 10.65 12.12
N ASN A 346 -0.71 11.83 12.75
CA ASN A 346 0.43 12.75 12.85
C ASN A 346 1.59 12.14 13.65
N GLU A 347 1.29 11.48 14.77
CA GLU A 347 2.28 10.73 15.55
C GLU A 347 2.97 9.66 14.72
N LEU A 348 2.19 8.84 14.00
CA LEU A 348 2.74 7.78 13.16
C LEU A 348 3.57 8.34 11.99
N ALA A 349 3.13 9.43 11.35
CA ALA A 349 3.89 10.08 10.28
C ALA A 349 5.23 10.62 10.79
N ASN A 350 5.25 11.24 11.96
CA ASN A 350 6.48 11.68 12.63
C ASN A 350 7.39 10.50 13.03
N ASP A 351 6.82 9.41 13.56
CA ASP A 351 7.56 8.20 13.90
C ASP A 351 8.20 7.55 12.65
N LEU A 352 7.49 7.54 11.52
CA LEU A 352 8.02 7.07 10.24
C LEU A 352 9.16 7.98 9.74
N LEU A 353 8.98 9.30 9.81
CA LEU A 353 10.02 10.25 9.43
C LEU A 353 11.29 10.09 10.28
N LYS A 354 11.14 9.98 11.60
CA LYS A 354 12.24 9.74 12.53
C LYS A 354 12.93 8.42 12.25
N ALA A 355 12.18 7.35 11.98
CA ALA A 355 12.73 6.06 11.63
C ALA A 355 13.52 6.11 10.31
N SER A 356 13.11 6.91 9.34
CA SER A 356 13.83 7.07 8.07
C SER A 356 15.05 7.98 8.17
N ILE A 357 15.03 9.03 8.99
CA ILE A 357 16.13 10.01 9.09
C ILE A 357 17.18 9.60 10.12
N THR A 358 16.73 9.13 11.28
CA THR A 358 17.59 8.87 12.45
C THR A 358 17.67 7.40 12.82
N GLN A 359 16.92 6.52 12.14
CA GLN A 359 16.80 5.09 12.43
C GLN A 359 16.26 4.77 13.83
N GLN A 360 15.69 5.76 14.49
CA GLN A 360 15.06 5.61 15.79
C GLN A 360 13.61 5.17 15.60
N LEU A 361 13.37 3.91 15.93
CA LEU A 361 12.02 3.35 16.02
C LEU A 361 11.37 3.75 17.35
N PRO A 362 10.03 3.86 17.43
CA PRO A 362 9.32 4.10 18.69
C PRO A 362 9.72 3.07 19.75
N PRO A 363 9.67 3.41 21.05
CA PRO A 363 10.07 2.48 22.12
C PRO A 363 9.27 1.17 22.04
N MET A 364 9.87 0.08 22.54
CA MET A 364 9.11 -1.16 22.71
C MET A 364 7.91 -0.93 23.64
N LEU A 365 6.80 -1.61 23.38
CA LEU A 365 5.55 -1.42 24.14
C LEU A 365 5.67 -1.79 25.62
N GLN A 366 6.66 -2.63 25.99
CA GLN A 366 6.86 -3.14 27.36
C GLN A 366 5.64 -3.87 27.95
N SER A 367 4.77 -4.42 27.09
CA SER A 367 3.66 -5.29 27.48
C SER A 367 3.96 -6.74 27.08
N PRO A 368 4.40 -7.61 28.00
CA PRO A 368 4.77 -8.99 27.68
C PRO A 368 3.68 -9.78 26.95
N ASN A 369 2.42 -9.61 27.37
CA ASN A 369 1.28 -10.33 26.81
C ASN A 369 1.06 -9.95 25.34
N MET A 370 1.10 -8.65 25.03
CA MET A 370 0.92 -8.18 23.65
C MET A 370 2.16 -8.45 22.79
N CYS A 371 3.37 -8.27 23.35
CA CYS A 371 4.62 -8.44 22.61
C CYS A 371 4.87 -9.92 22.25
N ARG A 372 4.56 -10.87 23.14
CA ARG A 372 4.72 -12.31 22.84
C ARG A 372 3.86 -12.81 21.69
N GLY A 373 2.67 -12.24 21.52
CA GLY A 373 1.78 -12.53 20.39
C GLY A 373 2.04 -11.69 19.15
N CYS A 374 3.04 -10.80 19.17
CA CYS A 374 3.35 -9.93 18.04
C CYS A 374 4.14 -10.68 16.97
N ARG A 375 3.65 -10.65 15.72
CA ARG A 375 4.34 -11.23 14.55
C ARG A 375 5.76 -10.69 14.33
N HIS A 376 6.01 -9.46 14.75
CA HIS A 376 7.32 -8.82 14.64
C HIS A 376 8.22 -9.05 15.85
N LEU A 377 7.90 -9.95 16.79
CA LEU A 377 8.67 -10.10 18.04
C LEU A 377 10.18 -10.23 17.79
N ASN A 378 10.59 -11.19 16.96
CA ASN A 378 12.01 -11.44 16.68
C ASN A 378 12.69 -10.23 16.02
N VAL A 379 12.05 -9.62 15.04
CA VAL A 379 12.59 -8.45 14.34
C VAL A 379 12.67 -7.25 15.27
N CYS A 380 11.63 -7.03 16.07
CA CYS A 380 11.50 -5.93 17.03
C CYS A 380 12.62 -5.98 18.08
N THR A 381 12.93 -7.17 18.62
CA THR A 381 14.02 -7.37 19.58
C THR A 381 15.40 -7.21 18.96
N ILE A 382 15.61 -7.68 17.73
CA ILE A 382 16.88 -7.46 17.00
C ILE A 382 17.11 -5.96 16.79
N TYR A 383 16.13 -5.21 16.29
CA TYR A 383 16.25 -3.75 16.16
C TYR A 383 16.49 -3.09 17.51
N HIS A 384 15.77 -3.50 18.56
CA HIS A 384 15.98 -2.94 19.90
C HIS A 384 17.43 -3.17 20.37
N LYS A 385 17.96 -4.39 20.25
CA LYS A 385 19.33 -4.71 20.63
C LYS A 385 20.37 -3.96 19.79
N ALA A 386 20.16 -3.91 18.47
CA ALA A 386 21.09 -3.28 17.55
C ALA A 386 21.27 -1.80 17.86
N TYR A 387 20.21 -1.09 18.24
CA TYR A 387 20.25 0.34 18.58
C TYR A 387 20.42 0.61 20.09
N GLY A 388 21.10 -0.29 20.81
CA GLY A 388 21.51 -0.08 22.21
C GLY A 388 20.45 -0.38 23.28
N GLY A 389 19.35 -1.00 22.91
CA GLY A 389 18.28 -1.38 23.81
C GLY A 389 18.67 -2.48 24.82
N THR A 390 18.19 -2.34 26.06
CA THR A 390 18.44 -3.28 27.15
C THR A 390 17.24 -4.18 27.43
N THR A 391 17.47 -5.19 28.28
CA THR A 391 16.46 -6.12 28.80
C THR A 391 15.33 -5.36 29.51
N GLU A 392 15.66 -4.37 30.34
CA GLU A 392 14.69 -3.49 31.01
C GLU A 392 13.92 -2.67 29.99
N GLY A 393 14.63 -2.06 29.02
CA GLY A 393 14.01 -1.25 27.97
C GLY A 393 13.04 -2.03 27.08
N SER A 394 13.21 -3.35 26.97
CA SER A 394 12.32 -4.22 26.19
C SER A 394 11.01 -4.55 26.92
N GLY A 395 11.03 -4.58 28.25
CA GLY A 395 9.93 -5.09 29.09
C GLY A 395 9.65 -6.59 28.94
N LEU A 396 10.54 -7.38 28.33
CA LEU A 396 10.36 -8.82 28.08
C LEU A 396 11.15 -9.73 29.02
N GLY A 397 12.08 -9.19 29.82
CA GLY A 397 12.94 -9.97 30.72
C GLY A 397 13.79 -10.98 29.96
N SER A 398 13.94 -12.19 30.50
CA SER A 398 14.78 -13.26 29.92
C SER A 398 14.40 -13.68 28.50
N VAL A 399 13.17 -13.43 28.07
CA VAL A 399 12.73 -13.70 26.68
C VAL A 399 13.52 -12.85 25.70
N PHE A 400 13.80 -11.59 26.04
CA PHE A 400 14.61 -10.71 25.21
C PHE A 400 16.03 -11.27 25.06
N ASP A 401 16.69 -11.57 26.19
CA ASP A 401 18.06 -12.06 26.20
C ASP A 401 18.22 -13.35 25.39
N SER A 402 17.26 -14.27 25.52
CA SER A 402 17.23 -15.52 24.74
C SER A 402 17.24 -15.25 23.22
N LEU A 403 16.42 -14.32 22.76
CA LEU A 403 16.23 -13.99 21.35
C LEU A 403 17.39 -13.23 20.71
N VAL A 404 18.23 -12.56 21.51
CA VAL A 404 19.32 -11.71 20.99
C VAL A 404 20.72 -12.09 21.47
N SER A 405 20.85 -13.13 22.31
CA SER A 405 22.12 -13.58 22.90
C SER A 405 23.18 -13.96 21.86
N HIS A 406 22.79 -14.36 20.65
CA HIS A 406 23.70 -14.72 19.56
C HIS A 406 24.28 -13.52 18.81
N LEU A 407 23.78 -12.31 19.04
CA LEU A 407 24.21 -11.11 18.32
C LEU A 407 25.44 -10.46 18.96
N THR A 408 26.44 -10.16 18.13
CA THR A 408 27.67 -9.46 18.54
C THR A 408 27.63 -7.97 18.19
N ASN A 409 28.59 -7.19 18.70
CA ASN A 409 28.72 -5.79 18.31
C ASN A 409 29.02 -5.60 16.82
N ALA A 410 29.76 -6.53 16.20
CA ALA A 410 30.01 -6.50 14.76
C ALA A 410 28.70 -6.69 13.96
N HIS A 411 27.83 -7.59 14.43
CA HIS A 411 26.50 -7.83 13.85
C HIS A 411 25.62 -6.58 13.93
N ASN A 412 25.59 -5.92 15.09
CA ASN A 412 24.83 -4.68 15.29
C ASN A 412 25.31 -3.56 14.36
N ASN A 413 26.63 -3.35 14.27
CA ASN A 413 27.22 -2.33 13.41
C ASN A 413 26.94 -2.59 11.92
N PHE A 414 26.97 -3.85 11.49
CA PHE A 414 26.63 -4.23 10.12
C PHE A 414 25.16 -3.91 9.81
N LEU A 415 24.23 -4.31 10.69
CA LEU A 415 22.80 -4.05 10.51
C LEU A 415 22.52 -2.53 10.43
N GLN A 416 23.03 -1.75 11.37
CA GLN A 416 22.85 -0.29 11.39
C GLN A 416 23.35 0.35 10.09
N LYS A 417 24.57 0.02 9.67
CA LYS A 417 25.19 0.58 8.46
C LYS A 417 24.35 0.28 7.22
N TRP A 418 23.93 -0.96 7.02
CA TRP A 418 23.17 -1.33 5.83
C TRP A 418 21.74 -0.80 5.84
N ASP A 419 21.08 -0.77 7.01
CA ASP A 419 19.76 -0.13 7.12
C ASP A 419 19.88 1.36 6.77
N GLN A 420 20.98 2.02 7.17
CA GLN A 420 21.20 3.45 6.93
C GLN A 420 21.41 3.74 5.45
N LEU A 421 22.19 2.90 4.76
CA LEU A 421 22.40 3.04 3.33
C LEU A 421 21.08 2.85 2.56
N ILE A 422 20.22 1.93 2.99
CA ILE A 422 18.89 1.76 2.39
C ILE A 422 18.01 2.99 2.64
N ASP A 423 18.05 3.58 3.85
CA ASP A 423 17.32 4.82 4.16
C ASP A 423 17.80 6.01 3.31
N LEU A 424 19.12 6.16 3.13
CA LEU A 424 19.70 7.22 2.30
C LEU A 424 19.28 7.11 0.83
N GLU A 425 19.34 5.90 0.26
CA GLU A 425 18.91 5.66 -1.12
C GLU A 425 17.40 5.88 -1.30
N ALA A 426 16.58 5.39 -0.35
CA ALA A 426 15.14 5.56 -0.39
C ALA A 426 14.72 7.03 -0.32
N LYS A 427 15.45 7.85 0.44
CA LYS A 427 15.17 9.29 0.59
C LYS A 427 15.34 10.06 -0.72
N GLU A 428 16.38 9.77 -1.50
CA GLU A 428 16.60 10.41 -2.81
C GLU A 428 15.46 10.11 -3.79
N VAL A 429 14.98 8.86 -3.79
CA VAL A 429 13.84 8.43 -4.60
C VAL A 429 12.52 9.08 -4.17
N GLU A 430 12.32 9.25 -2.86
CA GLU A 430 11.07 9.83 -2.32
C GLU A 430 10.88 11.29 -2.75
N VAL A 431 11.97 12.05 -2.92
CA VAL A 431 11.92 13.43 -3.46
C VAL A 431 11.28 13.47 -4.85
N VAL A 432 11.58 12.48 -5.71
CA VAL A 432 10.98 12.35 -7.04
C VAL A 432 9.49 12.00 -6.94
N LYS A 433 9.10 11.13 -6.00
CA LYS A 433 7.67 10.75 -5.80
C LYS A 433 6.80 11.90 -5.35
N LYS A 434 7.31 12.79 -4.47
CA LYS A 434 6.58 13.99 -4.03
C LYS A 434 6.20 14.91 -5.18
N GLN A 435 6.92 14.86 -6.31
CA GLN A 435 6.60 15.64 -7.51
C GLN A 435 5.38 15.09 -8.27
N ILE A 436 4.91 13.87 -8.03
CA ILE A 436 3.78 13.28 -8.74
C ILE A 436 2.44 13.91 -8.32
N TRP A 437 2.27 14.18 -7.02
CA TRP A 437 1.00 14.67 -6.46
C TRP A 437 1.07 16.09 -5.87
N SER A 438 2.25 16.71 -5.80
CA SER A 438 2.34 18.13 -5.50
C SER A 438 1.85 18.94 -6.69
N SER A 439 1.06 19.98 -6.43
CA SER A 439 0.58 20.95 -7.45
C SER A 439 1.72 21.68 -8.18
N GLN A 440 2.97 21.49 -7.75
CA GLN A 440 4.21 21.97 -8.39
C GLN A 440 4.53 21.23 -9.70
N SER A 441 3.90 20.09 -9.98
CA SER A 441 4.19 19.20 -11.12
C SER A 441 3.84 19.78 -12.49
N LEU A 442 3.03 20.84 -12.55
CA LEU A 442 2.65 21.51 -13.80
C LEU A 442 3.77 22.38 -14.41
N LYS A 443 4.86 22.66 -13.68
CA LYS A 443 5.92 23.58 -14.14
C LYS A 443 7.28 22.93 -14.44
N ASN A 444 7.55 21.72 -13.94
CA ASN A 444 8.87 21.08 -14.07
C ASN A 444 8.82 19.81 -14.92
N ASP A 445 8.67 20.00 -16.23
CA ASP A 445 8.63 18.96 -17.26
C ASP A 445 9.99 18.28 -17.54
N LEU A 446 11.03 18.61 -16.77
CA LEU A 446 12.43 18.35 -17.11
C LEU A 446 13.08 17.15 -16.40
N TYR A 447 12.49 16.61 -15.33
CA TYR A 447 13.18 15.62 -14.49
C TYR A 447 12.40 14.33 -14.16
N ALA A 448 11.07 14.33 -14.19
CA ALA A 448 10.29 13.12 -13.89
C ALA A 448 9.86 12.39 -15.18
N PRO A 449 10.01 11.05 -15.25
CA PRO A 449 9.56 10.25 -16.39
C PRO A 449 8.02 10.13 -16.40
N CYS A 450 7.38 11.19 -16.90
CA CYS A 450 5.93 11.33 -16.93
C CYS A 450 5.43 11.55 -18.36
N LEU A 451 4.32 10.89 -18.69
CA LEU A 451 3.54 11.11 -19.90
C LEU A 451 2.21 11.77 -19.53
N SER A 452 1.99 13.00 -20.00
CA SER A 452 0.77 13.78 -19.78
C SER A 452 -0.09 13.86 -21.05
N SER A 453 -1.31 14.40 -20.93
CA SER A 453 -2.20 14.69 -22.07
C SER A 453 -2.54 13.46 -22.93
N LEU A 454 -2.70 12.31 -22.27
CA LEU A 454 -3.10 11.05 -22.90
C LEU A 454 -4.63 10.89 -22.90
N VAL A 455 -5.17 10.19 -23.87
CA VAL A 455 -6.58 9.78 -23.98
C VAL A 455 -6.67 8.30 -24.30
N LEU A 456 -7.78 7.65 -23.92
CA LEU A 456 -8.02 6.26 -24.30
C LEU A 456 -8.26 6.15 -25.81
N ASP A 457 -7.59 5.19 -26.46
CA ASP A 457 -7.74 4.97 -27.89
C ASP A 457 -9.11 4.36 -28.22
N THR A 458 -9.91 5.09 -29.01
CA THR A 458 -11.24 4.68 -29.46
C THR A 458 -11.22 3.86 -30.76
N SER A 459 -10.05 3.73 -31.42
CA SER A 459 -9.93 3.11 -32.74
C SER A 459 -10.04 1.59 -32.72
N GLU A 460 -9.70 0.97 -31.60
CA GLU A 460 -10.05 -0.43 -31.33
C GLU A 460 -11.46 -0.50 -30.73
N ARG A 461 -12.47 -0.69 -31.57
CA ARG A 461 -13.72 -1.34 -31.15
C ARG A 461 -13.45 -2.82 -30.84
N ALA A 462 -12.54 -3.09 -29.91
CA ALA A 462 -12.37 -4.42 -29.35
C ALA A 462 -13.59 -4.69 -28.47
N THR A 463 -14.35 -5.71 -28.82
CA THR A 463 -15.44 -6.22 -28.00
C THR A 463 -14.91 -6.52 -26.58
N PRO A 464 -15.71 -6.32 -25.51
CA PRO A 464 -15.31 -6.59 -24.13
C PRO A 464 -14.81 -8.03 -23.86
N ALA A 465 -14.96 -8.93 -24.83
CA ALA A 465 -14.59 -10.34 -24.75
C ALA A 465 -13.10 -10.61 -25.04
N ASN A 466 -12.36 -9.70 -25.70
CA ASN A 466 -10.95 -9.93 -26.04
C ASN A 466 -9.96 -9.45 -24.97
N PHE A 467 -10.45 -8.87 -23.87
CA PHE A 467 -9.64 -8.24 -22.81
C PHE A 467 -9.35 -9.13 -21.59
N SER A 468 -9.85 -10.37 -21.54
CA SER A 468 -9.73 -11.21 -20.34
C SER A 468 -8.92 -12.48 -20.59
N LYS A 469 -7.59 -12.38 -20.50
CA LYS A 469 -6.77 -13.50 -20.04
C LYS A 469 -6.53 -13.31 -18.54
N GLY A 470 -7.45 -13.80 -17.71
CA GLY A 470 -7.40 -13.60 -16.25
C GLY A 470 -7.93 -12.24 -15.77
N ASN A 471 -7.76 -11.94 -14.48
CA ASN A 471 -8.19 -10.67 -13.84
C ASN A 471 -7.31 -9.46 -14.26
N GLN A 472 -6.89 -9.39 -15.52
CA GLN A 472 -6.07 -8.31 -16.06
C GLN A 472 -6.84 -7.59 -17.15
N PHE A 473 -6.82 -6.25 -17.12
CA PHE A 473 -7.51 -5.38 -18.05
C PHE A 473 -6.49 -4.46 -18.72
N THR A 474 -6.29 -4.63 -20.01
CA THR A 474 -5.35 -3.82 -20.79
C THR A 474 -6.05 -2.61 -21.41
N TYR A 475 -5.48 -1.44 -21.19
CA TYR A 475 -5.97 -0.17 -21.73
C TYR A 475 -4.90 0.49 -22.60
N HIS A 476 -5.33 1.00 -23.75
CA HIS A 476 -4.48 1.64 -24.74
C HIS A 476 -4.64 3.15 -24.66
N PHE A 477 -3.54 3.86 -24.45
CA PHE A 477 -3.50 5.32 -24.35
C PHE A 477 -2.72 5.90 -25.52
N VAL A 478 -3.23 7.00 -26.09
CA VAL A 478 -2.62 7.76 -27.17
C VAL A 478 -2.56 9.23 -26.79
N HIS A 479 -1.61 9.98 -27.35
CA HIS A 479 -1.54 11.42 -27.10
C HIS A 479 -2.75 12.15 -27.72
N ARG A 480 -3.32 13.13 -27.01
CA ARG A 480 -4.51 13.88 -27.47
C ARG A 480 -4.36 14.42 -28.89
N ASP A 481 -3.19 14.96 -29.23
CA ASP A 481 -2.97 15.59 -30.55
C ASP A 481 -3.05 14.59 -31.71
N TRP A 482 -2.83 13.29 -31.46
CA TRP A 482 -2.94 12.26 -32.48
C TRP A 482 -4.39 11.91 -32.85
N THR A 483 -5.33 12.01 -31.91
CA THR A 483 -6.75 11.72 -32.19
C THR A 483 -7.39 12.82 -33.04
N SER A 484 -6.92 14.06 -32.93
CA SER A 484 -7.36 15.20 -33.76
C SER A 484 -6.92 15.14 -35.23
N LEU A 485 -5.89 14.35 -35.57
CA LEU A 485 -5.45 14.17 -36.96
C LEU A 485 -6.13 12.99 -37.68
N GLY A 486 -6.89 12.15 -36.96
CA GLY A 486 -7.53 10.94 -37.50
C GLY A 486 -8.74 11.17 -38.42
N THR A 487 -9.26 12.38 -38.52
CA THR A 487 -10.45 12.72 -39.33
C THR A 487 -10.15 13.21 -40.76
N HIS A 488 -8.89 13.44 -41.13
CA HIS A 488 -8.51 13.78 -42.50
C HIS A 488 -7.56 12.73 -43.09
N GLN A 489 -8.13 11.72 -43.75
CA GLN A 489 -7.41 10.84 -44.68
C GLN A 489 -7.01 11.64 -45.93
N GLN A 490 -5.97 12.46 -45.84
CA GLN A 490 -5.16 12.96 -46.96
C GLN A 490 -4.05 13.80 -46.32
N ASP A 491 -2.87 13.21 -46.19
CA ASP A 491 -1.55 13.84 -45.95
C ASP A 491 -0.68 13.04 -44.95
N ARG A 492 -0.50 11.74 -45.21
CA ARG A 492 0.52 10.92 -44.53
C ARG A 492 1.95 11.11 -45.08
N ALA A 493 2.17 12.06 -46.00
CA ALA A 493 3.47 12.28 -46.63
C ALA A 493 4.17 13.60 -46.23
N ALA A 494 3.50 14.52 -45.53
CA ALA A 494 4.04 15.85 -45.22
C ALA A 494 4.48 16.06 -43.74
N LEU A 495 4.29 15.08 -42.86
CA LEU A 495 4.55 15.23 -41.41
C LEU A 495 5.89 14.68 -40.91
N ASN A 496 6.89 14.49 -41.78
CA ASN A 496 8.23 14.09 -41.38
C ASN A 496 9.10 15.25 -40.84
N SER A 497 8.56 16.46 -40.61
CA SER A 497 9.35 17.65 -40.27
C SER A 497 8.99 18.37 -38.96
N SER A 498 8.06 17.86 -38.15
CA SER A 498 7.78 18.40 -36.81
C SER A 498 8.06 17.35 -35.74
N ILE A 499 9.33 17.31 -35.32
CA ILE A 499 9.85 16.53 -34.19
C ILE A 499 9.28 17.14 -32.89
N PHE A 500 8.09 16.71 -32.48
CA PHE A 500 7.57 16.79 -31.10
C PHE A 500 7.53 15.36 -30.52
N PRO A 501 7.74 15.18 -29.21
CA PRO A 501 8.92 14.45 -28.73
C PRO A 501 8.71 12.93 -28.66
N VAL A 502 8.94 12.24 -29.78
CA VAL A 502 9.17 10.79 -29.82
C VAL A 502 10.31 10.37 -28.86
N LYS A 503 11.27 11.28 -28.61
CA LYS A 503 12.35 11.08 -27.61
C LYS A 503 11.87 10.99 -26.14
N LYS A 504 10.66 11.46 -25.79
CA LYS A 504 10.16 11.44 -24.39
C LYS A 504 9.58 10.07 -24.00
N PHE A 505 9.00 9.34 -24.96
CA PHE A 505 8.47 7.99 -24.72
C PHE A 505 9.59 6.95 -24.51
N GLU A 506 10.67 7.02 -25.28
CA GLU A 506 11.68 5.96 -25.31
C GLU A 506 12.75 6.04 -24.20
N SER A 507 12.89 7.17 -23.51
CA SER A 507 14.04 7.36 -22.60
C SER A 507 13.80 6.92 -21.15
N SER A 508 12.57 6.58 -20.73
CA SER A 508 12.31 6.34 -19.30
C SER A 508 11.39 5.17 -18.94
N LEU A 509 10.36 4.91 -19.75
CA LEU A 509 9.42 3.80 -19.55
C LEU A 509 9.81 2.61 -20.43
N ARG A 510 9.66 1.41 -19.89
CA ARG A 510 9.92 0.13 -20.55
C ARG A 510 8.78 -0.84 -20.28
N ASN A 511 8.65 -1.84 -21.15
CA ASN A 511 7.76 -2.96 -20.91
C ASN A 511 8.13 -3.64 -19.56
N GLY A 512 7.12 -3.87 -18.72
CA GLY A 512 7.27 -4.36 -17.35
C GLY A 512 7.41 -3.30 -16.27
N ASP A 513 7.55 -2.01 -16.63
CA ASP A 513 7.60 -0.94 -15.62
C ASP A 513 6.22 -0.78 -14.94
N TYR A 514 6.26 -0.59 -13.62
CA TYR A 514 5.09 -0.22 -12.83
C TYR A 514 4.79 1.27 -13.03
N VAL A 515 3.50 1.60 -13.17
CA VAL A 515 3.03 2.96 -13.43
C VAL A 515 1.81 3.32 -12.61
N VAL A 516 1.65 4.61 -12.37
CA VAL A 516 0.51 5.24 -11.72
C VAL A 516 -0.29 6.02 -12.75
N LEU A 517 -1.61 5.83 -12.76
CA LEU A 517 -2.54 6.57 -13.62
C LEU A 517 -3.28 7.62 -12.79
N SER A 518 -3.21 8.87 -13.26
CA SER A 518 -3.91 10.01 -12.68
C SER A 518 -4.71 10.78 -13.73
N THR A 519 -5.72 11.53 -13.30
CA THR A 519 -6.55 12.36 -14.19
C THR A 519 -6.04 13.79 -14.29
N GLU A 520 -6.07 14.37 -15.48
CA GLU A 520 -5.79 15.79 -15.70
C GLU A 520 -7.11 16.58 -15.92
N PRO A 521 -7.25 17.81 -15.38
CA PRO A 521 -6.26 18.57 -14.60
C PRO A 521 -6.29 18.27 -13.09
N SER A 522 -7.14 17.35 -12.62
CA SER A 522 -7.41 17.23 -11.18
C SER A 522 -6.29 16.57 -10.36
N GLY A 523 -5.35 15.89 -11.00
CA GLY A 523 -4.27 15.14 -10.36
C GLY A 523 -4.74 13.94 -9.54
N LYS A 524 -6.01 13.54 -9.64
CA LYS A 524 -6.57 12.44 -8.84
C LYS A 524 -6.00 11.12 -9.33
N LEU A 525 -5.38 10.36 -8.43
CA LEU A 525 -4.89 9.02 -8.69
C LEU A 525 -6.05 8.03 -8.78
N ILE A 526 -6.10 7.28 -9.89
CA ILE A 526 -7.19 6.36 -10.19
C ILE A 526 -6.76 4.92 -10.03
N ALA A 527 -5.62 4.55 -10.61
CA ALA A 527 -5.18 3.16 -10.66
C ALA A 527 -3.66 3.04 -10.75
N THR A 528 -3.16 1.85 -10.45
CA THR A 528 -1.77 1.43 -10.67
C THR A 528 -1.75 0.28 -11.66
N GLY A 529 -0.73 0.21 -12.51
CA GLY A 529 -0.63 -0.77 -13.57
C GLY A 529 0.79 -1.16 -13.93
N VAL A 530 0.91 -2.05 -14.91
CA VAL A 530 2.17 -2.44 -15.53
C VAL A 530 2.10 -2.14 -17.01
N VAL A 531 3.15 -1.53 -17.55
CA VAL A 531 3.27 -1.31 -18.99
C VAL A 531 3.45 -2.66 -19.69
N VAL A 532 2.56 -3.01 -20.61
CA VAL A 532 2.57 -4.28 -21.36
C VAL A 532 3.18 -4.11 -22.74
N ASP A 533 2.92 -2.98 -23.36
CA ASP A 533 3.41 -2.67 -24.70
C ASP A 533 3.59 -1.17 -24.87
N MET A 534 4.56 -0.80 -25.69
CA MET A 534 4.88 0.57 -26.01
C MET A 534 5.22 0.67 -27.49
N SER A 535 4.49 1.54 -28.20
CA SER A 535 4.80 1.93 -29.57
C SER A 535 5.23 3.40 -29.61
N CYS A 536 5.65 3.88 -30.77
CA CYS A 536 5.97 5.30 -30.96
C CYS A 536 4.76 6.24 -30.79
N SER A 537 3.55 5.70 -30.71
CA SER A 537 2.28 6.45 -30.72
C SER A 537 1.29 6.07 -29.63
N SER A 538 1.52 4.95 -28.94
CA SER A 538 0.61 4.43 -27.93
C SER A 538 1.37 3.74 -26.80
N ILE A 539 0.76 3.77 -25.62
CA ILE A 539 1.21 3.01 -24.46
C ILE A 539 0.06 2.15 -23.95
N SER A 540 0.34 0.87 -23.75
CA SER A 540 -0.62 -0.11 -23.26
C SER A 540 -0.31 -0.46 -21.82
N VAL A 541 -1.27 -0.24 -20.94
CA VAL A 541 -1.12 -0.51 -19.50
C VAL A 541 -2.12 -1.59 -19.08
N SER A 542 -1.61 -2.64 -18.44
CA SER A 542 -2.43 -3.67 -17.79
C SER A 542 -2.69 -3.31 -16.35
N LEU A 543 -3.97 -3.38 -15.98
CA LEU A 543 -4.49 -3.12 -14.65
C LEU A 543 -5.08 -4.40 -14.07
N SER A 544 -4.98 -4.58 -12.77
CA SER A 544 -5.65 -5.70 -12.07
C SER A 544 -7.17 -5.53 -11.97
N LYS A 545 -7.71 -4.37 -12.34
CA LYS A 545 -9.13 -3.99 -12.24
C LYS A 545 -9.56 -3.11 -13.40
N ARG A 546 -10.87 -3.04 -13.60
CA ARG A 546 -11.45 -2.12 -14.59
C ARG A 546 -11.28 -0.68 -14.11
N LEU A 547 -10.86 0.20 -15.01
CA LEU A 547 -10.84 1.64 -14.78
C LEU A 547 -12.24 2.17 -14.49
N ARG A 548 -12.36 2.94 -13.41
CA ARG A 548 -13.59 3.66 -13.01
C ARG A 548 -13.23 5.07 -12.56
N LEU A 549 -14.05 6.04 -12.96
CA LEU A 549 -13.93 7.42 -12.49
C LEU A 549 -14.87 7.65 -11.30
N PRO A 550 -14.39 8.25 -10.19
CA PRO A 550 -15.24 8.61 -9.07
C PRO A 550 -16.36 9.58 -9.48
N GLY A 551 -17.61 9.23 -9.19
CA GLY A 551 -18.78 10.05 -9.49
C GLY A 551 -19.40 9.83 -10.88
N SER A 552 -18.78 9.06 -11.77
CA SER A 552 -19.41 8.64 -13.03
C SER A 552 -20.46 7.56 -12.78
N SER A 553 -21.63 7.69 -13.40
CA SER A 553 -22.65 6.64 -13.39
C SER A 553 -22.26 5.50 -14.34
N ARG A 554 -22.78 4.30 -14.14
CA ARG A 554 -22.55 3.16 -15.07
C ARG A 554 -22.88 3.45 -16.53
N THR A 555 -23.88 4.30 -16.77
CA THR A 555 -24.34 4.63 -18.12
C THR A 555 -23.43 5.65 -18.82
N SER A 556 -22.76 6.52 -18.07
CA SER A 556 -21.85 7.56 -18.58
C SER A 556 -20.37 7.16 -18.51
N GLN A 557 -20.01 6.17 -17.68
CA GLN A 557 -18.62 5.79 -17.40
C GLN A 557 -17.77 5.56 -18.64
N ALA A 558 -18.28 4.86 -19.65
CA ALA A 558 -17.52 4.63 -20.87
C ALA A 558 -17.21 5.97 -21.56
N GLN A 559 -18.20 6.85 -21.70
CA GLN A 559 -18.00 8.15 -22.34
C GLN A 559 -17.07 9.05 -21.54
N ASP A 560 -17.23 9.10 -20.22
CA ASP A 560 -16.40 9.91 -19.32
C ASP A 560 -14.94 9.47 -19.37
N LEU A 561 -14.67 8.15 -19.37
CA LEU A 561 -13.32 7.61 -19.48
C LEU A 561 -12.61 8.02 -20.78
N HIS A 562 -13.33 8.08 -21.90
CA HIS A 562 -12.76 8.49 -23.20
C HIS A 562 -12.53 10.00 -23.29
N GLN A 563 -13.32 10.81 -22.59
CA GLN A 563 -13.16 12.26 -22.54
C GLN A 563 -12.11 12.71 -21.52
N GLN A 564 -11.80 11.85 -20.56
CA GLN A 564 -10.83 12.13 -19.51
C GLN A 564 -9.40 12.19 -20.08
N LEU A 565 -8.66 13.23 -19.69
CA LEU A 565 -7.23 13.33 -19.92
C LEU A 565 -6.49 12.55 -18.83
N TRP A 566 -5.50 11.78 -19.25
CA TRP A 566 -4.73 10.89 -18.41
C TRP A 566 -3.26 11.33 -18.35
N ARG A 567 -2.69 11.11 -17.18
CA ARG A 567 -1.26 11.22 -16.91
C ARG A 567 -0.76 9.88 -16.36
N ILE A 568 0.37 9.44 -16.87
CA ILE A 568 1.05 8.20 -16.49
C ILE A 568 2.42 8.56 -15.94
N ASP A 569 2.65 8.23 -14.68
CA ASP A 569 3.93 8.43 -13.99
C ASP A 569 4.56 7.06 -13.67
N LYS A 570 5.88 6.92 -13.85
CA LYS A 570 6.61 5.71 -13.49
C LYS A 570 6.66 5.54 -11.96
N ASP A 571 6.35 4.35 -11.46
CA ASP A 571 6.58 3.97 -10.07
C ASP A 571 7.85 3.14 -9.95
N GLU A 572 9.00 3.83 -9.85
CA GLU A 572 10.31 3.20 -9.99
C GLU A 572 10.66 2.15 -8.90
N PHE A 573 10.03 2.18 -7.72
CA PHE A 573 10.50 1.41 -6.56
C PHE A 573 9.42 0.91 -5.59
N MET A 574 8.21 0.61 -6.08
CA MET A 574 7.16 0.03 -5.24
C MET A 574 7.64 -1.24 -4.50
N GLY A 575 7.94 -1.11 -3.21
CA GLY A 575 8.25 -2.23 -2.31
C GLY A 575 9.68 -2.80 -2.35
N SER A 576 10.61 -2.27 -3.15
CA SER A 576 11.99 -2.79 -3.26
C SER A 576 12.78 -2.62 -1.96
N PHE A 577 12.78 -1.42 -1.39
CA PHE A 577 13.52 -1.12 -0.16
C PHE A 577 12.98 -1.86 1.06
N ALA A 578 11.67 -2.10 1.13
CA ALA A 578 11.06 -2.88 2.19
C ALA A 578 11.50 -4.36 2.13
N ILE A 579 11.69 -4.91 0.93
CA ILE A 579 12.25 -6.26 0.73
C ILE A 579 13.74 -6.29 1.08
N MET A 580 14.52 -5.27 0.69
CA MET A 580 15.95 -5.17 1.05
C MET A 580 16.14 -5.17 2.58
N ARG A 581 15.37 -4.35 3.30
CA ARG A 581 15.38 -4.33 4.77
C ARG A 581 14.92 -5.66 5.37
N PHE A 582 13.89 -6.27 4.77
CA PHE A 582 13.44 -7.59 5.20
C PHE A 582 14.55 -8.65 5.07
N ASN A 583 15.21 -8.73 3.91
CA ASN A 583 16.31 -9.67 3.71
C ASN A 583 17.50 -9.40 4.64
N LEU A 584 17.82 -8.12 4.86
CA LEU A 584 18.86 -7.71 5.79
C LEU A 584 18.55 -8.20 7.22
N ILE A 585 17.32 -8.01 7.70
CA ILE A 585 16.96 -8.43 9.06
C ILE A 585 16.86 -9.95 9.21
N GLN A 586 16.47 -10.68 8.16
CA GLN A 586 16.43 -12.14 8.17
C GLN A 586 17.82 -12.72 8.50
N LEU A 587 18.89 -12.08 8.02
CA LEU A 587 20.27 -12.47 8.32
C LEU A 587 20.54 -12.54 9.84
N PHE A 588 19.83 -11.77 10.67
CA PHE A 588 20.07 -11.67 12.11
C PHE A 588 19.15 -12.55 12.97
N LEU A 589 18.23 -13.31 12.36
CA LEU A 589 17.36 -14.23 13.09
C LEU A 589 18.13 -15.39 13.73
N GLN A 590 17.58 -15.90 14.83
CA GLN A 590 18.15 -17.04 15.56
C GLN A 590 17.75 -18.36 14.91
N ASN A 591 18.41 -18.72 13.80
CA ASN A 591 18.28 -20.03 13.16
C ASN A 591 19.61 -20.47 12.52
N GLU A 592 19.76 -21.75 12.20
CA GLU A 592 21.01 -22.33 11.68
C GLU A 592 21.42 -21.71 10.34
N GLN A 593 20.47 -21.53 9.43
CA GLN A 593 20.72 -20.97 8.10
C GLN A 593 21.25 -19.53 8.19
N SER A 594 20.59 -18.70 8.99
CA SER A 594 20.97 -17.29 9.21
C SER A 594 22.29 -17.20 9.96
N SER A 595 22.55 -18.12 10.91
CA SER A 595 23.84 -18.23 11.59
C SER A 595 24.97 -18.53 10.61
N HIS A 596 24.77 -19.47 9.69
CA HIS A 596 25.74 -19.78 8.65
C HIS A 596 25.97 -18.59 7.71
N LEU A 597 24.90 -17.93 7.24
CA LEU A 597 25.00 -16.76 6.38
C LEU A 597 25.71 -15.58 7.07
N ARG A 598 25.44 -15.33 8.36
CA ARG A 598 26.14 -14.30 9.14
C ARG A 598 27.64 -14.54 9.19
N LYS A 599 28.03 -15.78 9.45
CA LYS A 599 29.45 -16.15 9.48
C LYS A 599 30.16 -15.85 8.18
N MET A 600 29.52 -16.19 7.05
CA MET A 600 30.10 -15.97 5.73
C MET A 600 30.09 -14.49 5.30
N ILE A 601 28.99 -13.76 5.55
CA ILE A 601 28.77 -12.41 5.01
C ILE A 601 29.26 -11.31 5.97
N VAL A 602 29.00 -11.47 7.26
CA VAL A 602 29.27 -10.44 8.29
C VAL A 602 30.59 -10.70 8.99
N ASP A 603 30.81 -11.94 9.45
CA ASP A 603 32.04 -12.31 10.18
C ASP A 603 33.21 -12.63 9.23
N LEU A 604 32.93 -12.75 7.92
CA LEU A 604 33.90 -13.01 6.85
C LEU A 604 34.73 -14.28 7.09
N GLU A 605 34.10 -15.33 7.64
CA GLU A 605 34.72 -16.65 7.74
C GLU A 605 35.11 -17.17 6.35
N VAL A 606 36.33 -17.73 6.26
CA VAL A 606 36.89 -18.18 4.98
C VAL A 606 36.06 -19.37 4.43
N PRO A 607 35.61 -19.32 3.16
CA PRO A 607 34.83 -20.40 2.57
C PRO A 607 35.65 -21.68 2.46
N ARG A 608 35.01 -22.81 2.74
CA ARG A 608 35.63 -24.14 2.72
C ARG A 608 35.44 -24.83 1.38
N PHE A 609 36.46 -25.59 1.00
CA PHE A 609 36.48 -26.39 -0.22
C PHE A 609 36.90 -27.82 0.09
N ASP A 610 36.28 -28.79 -0.57
CA ASP A 610 36.67 -30.19 -0.50
C ASP A 610 38.06 -30.38 -1.11
N SER A 611 38.97 -30.87 -0.28
CA SER A 611 40.38 -31.06 -0.63
C SER A 611 40.65 -32.42 -1.30
N GLY A 612 39.65 -33.30 -1.41
CA GLY A 612 39.87 -34.72 -1.66
C GLY A 612 38.72 -35.50 -2.27
N CYS A 613 38.17 -35.06 -3.41
CA CYS A 613 37.45 -36.00 -4.26
C CYS A 613 38.46 -36.95 -4.93
N GLN A 614 38.25 -38.25 -4.85
CA GLN A 614 38.86 -39.19 -5.80
C GLN A 614 38.29 -38.85 -7.19
N PHE A 615 39.00 -37.97 -7.91
CA PHE A 615 38.61 -37.38 -9.20
C PHE A 615 38.20 -38.42 -10.26
N SER A 616 38.61 -39.67 -10.11
CA SER A 616 38.43 -40.74 -11.09
C SER A 616 37.03 -41.36 -11.13
N GLN A 617 36.17 -41.13 -10.14
CA GLN A 617 34.82 -41.73 -10.09
C GLN A 617 33.68 -40.71 -10.15
N ASP A 618 33.97 -39.41 -10.15
CA ASP A 618 32.94 -38.39 -10.20
C ASP A 618 32.46 -38.17 -11.65
N PRO A 619 31.18 -38.44 -11.96
CA PRO A 619 30.64 -38.26 -13.31
C PRO A 619 30.67 -36.80 -13.76
N ALA A 620 30.49 -35.84 -12.85
CA ALA A 620 30.51 -34.42 -13.15
C ALA A 620 31.92 -33.96 -13.51
N ILE A 621 32.95 -34.45 -12.81
CA ILE A 621 34.34 -34.09 -13.12
C ILE A 621 34.76 -34.72 -14.45
N SER A 622 34.41 -35.99 -14.68
CA SER A 622 34.66 -36.69 -15.95
C SER A 622 34.02 -35.96 -17.13
N TYR A 623 32.78 -35.46 -16.95
CA TYR A 623 32.09 -34.65 -17.94
C TYR A 623 32.86 -33.36 -18.29
N ILE A 624 33.29 -32.59 -17.29
CA ILE A 624 34.03 -31.34 -17.50
C ILE A 624 35.35 -31.56 -18.23
N TRP A 625 36.06 -32.66 -17.94
CA TRP A 625 37.30 -33.01 -18.65
C TRP A 625 37.06 -33.49 -20.08
N SER A 626 35.91 -34.11 -20.37
CA SER A 626 35.55 -34.54 -21.73
C SER A 626 35.15 -33.40 -22.66
N GLU A 627 34.73 -32.25 -22.12
CA GLU A 627 34.21 -31.13 -22.91
C GLU A 627 35.36 -30.34 -23.57
N LYS A 628 35.37 -30.33 -24.90
CA LYS A 628 36.40 -29.67 -25.71
C LYS A 628 36.24 -28.14 -25.77
N ASN A 629 35.03 -27.64 -25.55
CA ASN A 629 34.69 -26.22 -25.68
C ASN A 629 35.06 -25.38 -24.44
N LEU A 630 35.50 -26.03 -23.36
CA LEU A 630 35.97 -25.36 -22.15
C LEU A 630 37.47 -25.10 -22.24
N ASN A 631 37.90 -23.88 -21.88
CA ASN A 631 39.31 -23.60 -21.65
C ASN A 631 39.71 -23.96 -20.20
N ASP A 632 41.00 -23.90 -19.89
CA ASP A 632 41.52 -24.33 -18.58
C ASP A 632 41.05 -23.45 -17.41
N ASP A 633 40.87 -22.14 -17.63
CA ASP A 633 40.32 -21.24 -16.62
C ASP A 633 38.87 -21.59 -16.28
N GLN A 634 38.05 -21.86 -17.30
CA GLN A 634 36.66 -22.27 -17.13
C GLN A 634 36.57 -23.63 -16.45
N ARG A 635 37.43 -24.60 -16.80
CA ARG A 635 37.52 -25.89 -16.09
C ARG A 635 37.86 -25.69 -14.61
N ARG A 636 38.89 -24.88 -14.30
CA ARG A 636 39.26 -24.56 -12.92
C ARG A 636 38.13 -23.88 -12.16
N ALA A 637 37.42 -22.94 -12.78
CA ALA A 637 36.27 -22.27 -12.20
C ALA A 637 35.16 -23.27 -11.83
N ILE A 638 34.82 -24.18 -12.74
CA ILE A 638 33.80 -25.20 -12.51
C ILE A 638 34.24 -26.18 -11.42
N LEU A 639 35.49 -26.64 -11.42
CA LEU A 639 36.03 -27.50 -10.35
C LEU A 639 35.98 -26.80 -8.98
N LYS A 640 36.23 -25.48 -8.93
CA LYS A 640 36.10 -24.70 -7.71
C LYS A 640 34.64 -24.60 -7.23
N ILE A 641 33.67 -24.48 -8.14
CA ILE A 641 32.24 -24.55 -7.80
C ILE A 641 31.91 -25.93 -7.23
N LEU A 642 32.34 -27.01 -7.90
CA LEU A 642 32.06 -28.38 -7.51
C LEU A 642 32.69 -28.80 -6.17
N THR A 643 33.73 -28.11 -5.72
CA THR A 643 34.38 -28.38 -4.44
C THR A 643 33.93 -27.43 -3.34
N ALA A 644 33.14 -26.40 -3.62
CA ALA A 644 32.70 -25.43 -2.63
C ALA A 644 31.69 -26.03 -1.64
N LYS A 645 31.94 -25.84 -0.35
CA LYS A 645 30.99 -26.19 0.72
C LYS A 645 30.14 -25.01 1.19
N ASP A 646 30.70 -23.80 1.09
CA ASP A 646 30.04 -22.58 1.54
C ASP A 646 29.70 -21.67 0.34
N TYR A 647 30.69 -21.04 -0.31
CA TYR A 647 30.48 -20.28 -1.55
C TYR A 647 31.73 -20.23 -2.44
N ALA A 648 31.54 -19.94 -3.73
CA ALA A 648 32.63 -19.69 -4.68
C ALA A 648 32.39 -18.39 -5.45
N LEU A 649 33.40 -17.52 -5.48
CA LEU A 649 33.39 -16.29 -6.28
C LEU A 649 34.10 -16.53 -7.61
N ILE A 650 33.37 -16.37 -8.71
CA ILE A 650 33.89 -16.56 -10.07
C ILE A 650 33.97 -15.21 -10.78
N LEU A 651 35.19 -14.79 -11.12
CA LEU A 651 35.42 -13.54 -11.85
C LEU A 651 35.25 -13.77 -13.35
N GLY A 652 34.19 -13.20 -13.91
CA GLY A 652 33.90 -13.29 -15.35
C GLY A 652 34.20 -12.00 -16.09
N MET A 653 35.41 -11.87 -16.64
CA MET A 653 35.79 -10.72 -17.48
C MET A 653 34.89 -10.58 -18.74
N PRO A 654 34.84 -9.40 -19.39
CA PRO A 654 34.13 -9.25 -20.66
C PRO A 654 34.62 -10.25 -21.71
N GLY A 655 33.70 -10.86 -22.46
CA GLY A 655 34.03 -11.82 -23.53
C GLY A 655 34.45 -13.23 -23.10
N THR A 656 34.66 -13.52 -21.80
CA THR A 656 35.18 -14.84 -21.35
C THR A 656 34.15 -15.97 -21.32
N GLY A 657 32.95 -15.75 -21.88
CA GLY A 657 31.91 -16.78 -21.93
C GLY A 657 31.33 -17.13 -20.55
N LYS A 658 31.10 -16.15 -19.69
CA LYS A 658 30.43 -16.30 -18.37
C LYS A 658 29.21 -17.21 -18.43
N THR A 659 28.23 -16.87 -19.27
CA THR A 659 26.98 -17.61 -19.42
C THR A 659 27.24 -19.05 -19.84
N SER A 660 28.16 -19.26 -20.79
CA SER A 660 28.53 -20.61 -21.23
C SER A 660 29.15 -21.43 -20.11
N THR A 661 30.07 -20.83 -19.33
CA THR A 661 30.70 -21.47 -18.17
C THR A 661 29.68 -21.88 -17.12
N MET A 662 28.69 -21.02 -16.84
CA MET A 662 27.60 -21.32 -15.92
C MET A 662 26.71 -22.47 -16.40
N VAL A 663 26.42 -22.57 -17.70
CA VAL A 663 25.67 -23.71 -18.26
C VAL A 663 26.37 -25.05 -17.96
N TYR A 664 27.68 -25.11 -18.19
CA TYR A 664 28.47 -26.31 -17.90
C TYR A 664 28.53 -26.62 -16.40
N ALA A 665 28.64 -25.60 -15.54
CA ALA A 665 28.60 -25.76 -14.09
C ALA A 665 27.25 -26.31 -13.59
N VAL A 666 26.14 -25.75 -14.09
CA VAL A 666 24.78 -26.20 -13.76
C VAL A 666 24.60 -27.66 -14.14
N LYS A 667 25.00 -28.04 -15.37
CA LYS A 667 24.91 -29.43 -15.82
C LYS A 667 25.74 -30.38 -14.96
N ALA A 668 26.96 -29.99 -14.59
CA ALA A 668 27.81 -30.78 -13.70
C ALA A 668 27.17 -30.98 -12.31
N LEU A 669 26.54 -29.95 -11.73
CA LEU A 669 25.82 -30.05 -10.46
C LEU A 669 24.57 -30.94 -10.57
N LEU A 670 23.82 -30.83 -11.68
CA LEU A 670 22.67 -31.70 -11.95
C LEU A 670 23.08 -33.17 -12.08
N MET A 671 24.25 -33.48 -12.67
CA MET A 671 24.77 -34.85 -12.73
C MET A 671 25.07 -35.44 -11.35
N ARG A 672 25.34 -34.60 -10.34
CA ARG A 672 25.45 -35.02 -8.93
C ARG A 672 24.11 -35.09 -8.20
N GLY A 673 22.99 -34.84 -8.89
CA GLY A 673 21.65 -34.83 -8.30
C GLY A 673 21.35 -33.61 -7.42
N SER A 674 22.11 -32.51 -7.56
CA SER A 674 21.87 -31.29 -6.79
C SER A 674 20.62 -30.55 -7.28
N SER A 675 19.86 -29.96 -6.35
CA SER A 675 18.86 -28.94 -6.67
C SER A 675 19.53 -27.57 -6.83
N ILE A 676 19.09 -26.77 -7.80
CA ILE A 676 19.75 -25.51 -8.17
C ILE A 676 18.69 -24.41 -8.29
N LEU A 677 18.92 -23.31 -7.58
CA LEU A 677 18.19 -22.05 -7.76
C LEU A 677 19.08 -21.08 -8.53
N LEU A 678 18.64 -20.69 -9.74
CA LEU A 678 19.34 -19.71 -10.57
C LEU A 678 18.68 -18.34 -10.44
N THR A 679 19.45 -17.33 -10.06
CA THR A 679 18.96 -15.96 -9.91
C THR A 679 19.90 -14.96 -10.57
N SER A 680 19.35 -13.83 -11.00
CA SER A 680 20.10 -12.65 -11.46
C SER A 680 19.29 -11.40 -11.17
N TYR A 681 19.94 -10.24 -11.19
CA TYR A 681 19.28 -8.96 -10.99
C TYR A 681 18.34 -8.58 -12.15
N THR A 682 18.64 -9.01 -13.37
CA THR A 682 17.86 -8.66 -14.57
C THR A 682 17.27 -9.90 -15.24
N ASN A 683 16.00 -9.82 -15.65
CA ASN A 683 15.30 -10.90 -16.40
C ASN A 683 16.12 -11.36 -17.62
N SER A 684 16.61 -10.41 -18.43
CA SER A 684 17.40 -10.74 -19.63
C SER A 684 18.66 -11.56 -19.35
N ALA A 685 19.27 -11.44 -18.18
CA ALA A 685 20.44 -12.24 -17.82
C ALA A 685 20.06 -13.70 -17.50
N VAL A 686 18.90 -13.90 -16.87
CA VAL A 686 18.33 -15.23 -16.61
C VAL A 686 17.90 -15.86 -17.94
N ASP A 687 17.16 -15.14 -18.78
CA ASP A 687 16.67 -15.63 -20.07
C ASP A 687 17.81 -16.12 -20.97
N ASN A 688 18.89 -15.34 -21.05
CA ASN A 688 20.07 -15.72 -21.82
C ASN A 688 20.74 -17.01 -21.32
N LEU A 689 20.69 -17.26 -20.01
CA LEU A 689 21.21 -18.50 -19.42
C LEU A 689 20.25 -19.67 -19.70
N LEU A 690 18.94 -19.46 -19.52
CA LEU A 690 17.90 -20.45 -19.75
C LEU A 690 17.84 -20.91 -21.21
N LEU A 691 17.93 -19.98 -22.17
CA LEU A 691 17.99 -20.31 -23.59
C LEU A 691 19.13 -21.27 -23.90
N LYS A 692 20.33 -21.04 -23.32
CA LYS A 692 21.49 -21.93 -23.52
C LYS A 692 21.33 -23.27 -22.79
N LEU A 693 20.74 -23.27 -21.59
CA LEU A 693 20.45 -24.49 -20.84
C LEU A 693 19.43 -25.39 -21.56
N LYS A 694 18.41 -24.81 -22.19
CA LYS A 694 17.39 -25.55 -22.96
C LYS A 694 17.99 -26.37 -24.11
N PHE A 695 19.08 -25.89 -24.71
CA PHE A 695 19.81 -26.66 -25.73
C PHE A 695 20.63 -27.84 -25.16
N GLN A 696 20.86 -27.90 -23.84
CA GLN A 696 21.78 -28.87 -23.21
C GLN A 696 21.16 -29.74 -22.10
N VAL A 697 20.01 -29.37 -21.54
CA VAL A 697 19.37 -29.98 -20.35
C VAL A 697 17.88 -30.27 -20.64
N ILE A 698 17.39 -31.43 -20.19
CA ILE A 698 16.07 -31.99 -20.59
C ILE A 698 14.89 -31.45 -19.76
N SER A 699 15.09 -30.96 -18.52
CA SER A 699 14.00 -30.40 -17.71
C SER A 699 14.43 -29.19 -16.90
N ILE A 700 13.78 -28.05 -17.14
CA ILE A 700 13.90 -26.81 -16.38
C ILE A 700 12.48 -26.40 -15.98
N LEU A 701 12.27 -26.10 -14.71
CA LEU A 701 11.05 -25.45 -14.25
C LEU A 701 11.31 -23.95 -14.26
N ASP A 702 10.60 -23.22 -15.13
CA ASP A 702 10.62 -21.76 -15.13
C ASP A 702 9.58 -21.26 -14.12
N ALA A 703 9.99 -20.34 -13.24
CA ALA A 703 9.16 -19.82 -12.15
C ALA A 703 8.84 -18.32 -12.34
N THR A 704 9.09 -17.77 -13.53
CA THR A 704 8.77 -16.38 -13.88
C THR A 704 7.35 -16.19 -14.38
#